data_AF-A0A316UDG4-F1
#
_entry.id   AF-A0A316UDG4-F1
#
_cell.length_a   1.000
_cell.length_b   1.000
_cell.length_c   1.000
_cell.angle_alpha   90.00
_cell.angle_beta   90.00
_cell.angle_gamma   90.00
#
_symmetry.space_group_name_H-M   'P 1'
#
loop_
_entity.id
_entity.type
_entity.pdbx_description
1 polymer ?
#
loop_
_entity_poly.entity_id
_entity_poly.type
_entity_poly.pdbx_seq_one_letter_code
_entity_poly.pdbx_strand_id
1 'polypeptide(L)'
;MPSTSLRTRSQSPCKERRRTITISSLAFWLILGTSLLPLVHSVPNFLPSPEEQLVLPRGWERGTPPEDALSELTRRRYSHKHDHPGPSQLHQCLKTAGADWDLTSPFLNGTDNYWEAAQSDNLRFHYHPDAIVYPRSAHDVARAIHCARENGNVPVTARSGGHSFIGLGTGGEDGHLVVDLKYFNHVDVARNGKTANIGPAARLGDVILGLWGNRGELKKAIPHGTCPVVGVGGHALCGGFGPTSRKWGLTTDAFVEATVVLANSTIITVHRKDKENTPKGQLLKALRGTGAQFGIVTNFKFETHDASGRWTFLEYRWSPSIKSGDDIARIIAAVQGFATEPKSHLPRELGFHLQISRASPSDPPGGTVAVHLRGVYMGRKAFMKHSIMSHLFMRHIPKHGAPQPDSLREEEMSYLQIMEEWDDFGVPGNKLNTQLERTRRNNFLARTQLTVGQRGFSDKTLRNITHMLFDENLRHIGRSSSESDGLQQARWNWNVYMEMYGGPSPRHAAAELAHASSFPFRDGLWLIQSSVGTWGHQSLGPQAHRWLSLAEDHFQSALAADGIERRSFPCYADATLRKGEQWKHLYHGESIMRELEVTKRAVDPWNTFRSPMSIWGTQNRLPLGEKHRQEALQADKDKKAKLEKEKYAKLHPAMQMGKHHGATIKTTQTHVKGVKILHPLPRSLPWTGMGAVRLFICQVR
;
A
#
# COMPACT_ATOMS: atom_id res chain seq x y z
N MET A 1 -9.21 49.42 29.75
CA MET A 1 -10.47 50.18 29.90
C MET A 1 -10.81 50.80 28.55
N PRO A 2 -12.06 50.69 28.07
CA PRO A 2 -12.43 50.92 26.67
C PRO A 2 -13.05 52.31 26.44
N SER A 3 -13.05 52.79 25.20
CA SER A 3 -13.97 53.84 24.75
C SER A 3 -14.45 53.58 23.32
N THR A 4 -15.73 53.27 23.23
CA THR A 4 -16.63 53.20 22.09
C THR A 4 -16.89 54.59 21.47
N SER A 5 -17.11 54.67 20.15
CA SER A 5 -18.27 55.40 19.60
C SER A 5 -18.57 55.01 18.14
N LEU A 6 -19.87 54.95 17.86
CA LEU A 6 -20.59 54.56 16.64
C LEU A 6 -21.06 55.80 15.86
N ARG A 7 -21.29 55.65 14.53
CA ARG A 7 -22.41 56.18 13.68
C ARG A 7 -21.93 56.24 12.20
N THR A 8 -22.67 56.04 11.10
CA THR A 8 -24.05 55.62 10.72
C THR A 8 -24.10 55.42 9.18
N ARG A 9 -25.13 54.71 8.68
CA ARG A 9 -25.64 54.52 7.29
C ARG A 9 -25.65 55.82 6.42
N SER A 10 -25.77 55.85 5.07
CA SER A 10 -26.54 55.04 4.10
C SER A 10 -26.24 55.41 2.61
N GLN A 11 -26.58 54.48 1.69
CA GLN A 11 -27.11 54.66 0.31
C GLN A 11 -26.20 54.96 -0.91
N SER A 12 -26.59 54.30 -2.02
CA SER A 12 -26.00 54.13 -3.36
C SER A 12 -26.40 55.26 -4.36
N PRO A 13 -25.95 55.28 -5.65
CA PRO A 13 -26.58 54.45 -6.69
C PRO A 13 -25.70 53.96 -7.88
N CYS A 14 -26.25 52.97 -8.58
CA CYS A 14 -25.89 52.41 -9.89
C CYS A 14 -25.85 53.44 -11.04
N LYS A 15 -25.01 53.18 -12.07
CA LYS A 15 -25.24 53.62 -13.45
C LYS A 15 -24.64 52.65 -14.48
N GLU A 16 -25.51 52.12 -15.34
CA GLU A 16 -25.22 51.38 -16.57
C GLU A 16 -24.44 52.19 -17.61
N ARG A 17 -23.61 51.52 -18.42
CA ARG A 17 -23.38 51.90 -19.83
C ARG A 17 -23.26 50.67 -20.73
N ARG A 18 -24.18 50.59 -21.70
CA ARG A 18 -24.10 49.82 -22.94
C ARG A 18 -23.10 50.45 -23.91
N ARG A 19 -22.44 49.64 -24.76
CA ARG A 19 -22.18 49.86 -26.20
C ARG A 19 -21.51 48.61 -26.81
N THR A 20 -22.22 47.85 -27.64
CA THR A 20 -22.23 47.88 -29.12
C THR A 20 -21.03 47.14 -29.73
N ILE A 21 -21.28 45.95 -30.29
CA ILE A 21 -20.35 45.19 -31.14
C ILE A 21 -20.83 45.32 -32.58
N THR A 22 -19.97 45.86 -33.44
CA THR A 22 -20.16 45.94 -34.89
C THR A 22 -19.57 44.71 -35.59
N ILE A 23 -20.33 44.18 -36.55
CA ILE A 23 -19.99 43.10 -37.48
C ILE A 23 -19.55 43.72 -38.81
N SER A 24 -18.47 43.22 -39.41
CA SER A 24 -18.19 43.41 -40.84
C SER A 24 -17.26 42.32 -41.42
N SER A 25 -17.90 41.38 -42.10
CA SER A 25 -17.63 40.61 -43.34
C SER A 25 -16.20 40.40 -43.94
N LEU A 26 -15.84 39.10 -44.05
CA LEU A 26 -15.50 38.28 -45.25
C LEU A 26 -14.68 38.81 -46.46
N ALA A 27 -13.61 38.08 -46.81
CA ALA A 27 -13.26 37.53 -48.16
C ALA A 27 -12.03 36.57 -48.05
N PHE A 28 -12.17 35.24 -48.19
CA PHE A 28 -11.97 34.39 -49.39
C PHE A 28 -10.55 34.34 -49.99
N TRP A 29 -9.89 33.17 -49.92
CA TRP A 29 -9.16 32.52 -51.02
C TRP A 29 -9.06 31.00 -50.75
N LEU A 30 -9.34 30.21 -51.79
CA LEU A 30 -9.46 28.74 -51.80
C LEU A 30 -8.86 28.29 -53.14
N ILE A 31 -7.76 27.53 -53.17
CA ILE A 31 -7.38 26.65 -54.30
C ILE A 31 -6.71 25.37 -53.78
N LEU A 32 -7.12 24.27 -54.41
CA LEU A 32 -6.81 22.84 -54.21
C LEU A 32 -5.34 22.45 -54.44
N GLY A 33 -4.97 21.27 -53.89
CA GLY A 33 -4.22 20.29 -54.69
C GLY A 33 -3.24 19.36 -53.97
N THR A 34 -3.59 18.07 -53.96
CA THR A 34 -2.72 16.88 -54.05
C THR A 34 -1.96 16.36 -52.81
N SER A 35 -2.53 15.29 -52.24
CA SER A 35 -1.93 13.97 -51.96
C SER A 35 -0.41 13.84 -51.85
N LEU A 36 0.06 13.31 -50.72
CA LEU A 36 1.08 12.24 -50.63
C LEU A 36 1.14 11.67 -49.19
N LEU A 37 0.75 10.40 -49.05
CA LEU A 37 1.12 9.50 -47.94
C LEU A 37 2.64 9.27 -47.96
N PRO A 38 3.28 8.99 -46.81
CA PRO A 38 3.63 7.59 -46.54
C PRO A 38 3.62 7.12 -45.07
N LEU A 39 3.20 5.85 -44.92
CA LEU A 39 3.74 4.81 -44.04
C LEU A 39 3.89 5.08 -42.53
N VAL A 40 2.82 4.81 -41.79
CA VAL A 40 2.86 4.46 -40.36
C VAL A 40 3.24 2.99 -40.23
N HIS A 41 4.42 2.69 -39.69
CA HIS A 41 4.75 1.35 -39.22
C HIS A 41 4.05 1.06 -37.90
N SER A 42 3.33 -0.06 -37.91
CA SER A 42 2.65 -0.79 -36.83
C SER A 42 3.16 -0.55 -35.40
N VAL A 43 2.33 0.10 -34.59
CA VAL A 43 2.32 -0.05 -33.12
C VAL A 43 1.33 -1.19 -32.80
N PRO A 44 1.69 -2.20 -32.01
CA PRO A 44 0.76 -3.27 -31.67
C PRO A 44 -0.37 -2.71 -30.78
N ASN A 45 -1.61 -2.86 -31.25
CA ASN A 45 -2.82 -2.64 -30.47
C ASN A 45 -2.87 -3.66 -29.32
N PHE A 46 -2.36 -3.28 -28.15
CA PHE A 46 -2.60 -4.02 -26.92
C PHE A 46 -3.96 -3.60 -26.36
N LEU A 47 -4.95 -4.48 -26.53
CA LEU A 47 -6.20 -4.41 -25.78
C LEU A 47 -5.91 -4.68 -24.30
N PRO A 48 -6.53 -3.93 -23.37
CA PRO A 48 -6.43 -4.21 -21.95
C PRO A 48 -6.97 -5.60 -21.62
N SER A 49 -6.44 -6.22 -20.56
CA SER A 49 -6.83 -7.58 -20.16
C SER A 49 -8.31 -7.64 -19.75
N PRO A 50 -9.00 -8.80 -19.85
CA PRO A 50 -10.45 -8.91 -19.59
C PRO A 50 -10.93 -8.44 -18.20
N GLU A 51 -10.03 -8.29 -17.22
CA GLU A 51 -10.37 -7.76 -15.88
C GLU A 51 -10.31 -6.24 -15.77
N GLU A 52 -9.77 -5.55 -16.77
CA GLU A 52 -9.88 -4.08 -16.89
C GLU A 52 -11.21 -3.66 -17.55
N GLN A 53 -11.97 -4.62 -18.07
CA GLN A 53 -13.30 -4.42 -18.61
C GLN A 53 -14.36 -5.03 -17.68
N LEU A 54 -14.85 -4.23 -16.73
CA LEU A 54 -16.19 -4.43 -16.20
C LEU A 54 -17.17 -4.18 -17.37
N VAL A 55 -17.55 -5.24 -18.07
CA VAL A 55 -18.50 -5.23 -19.20
C VAL A 55 -19.85 -4.69 -18.72
N LEU A 56 -20.26 -3.53 -19.24
CA LEU A 56 -21.66 -3.12 -19.22
C LEU A 56 -22.41 -3.92 -20.32
N PRO A 57 -23.59 -4.50 -20.03
CA PRO A 57 -24.36 -5.23 -21.04
C PRO A 57 -24.76 -4.33 -22.21
N ARG A 58 -24.77 -4.87 -23.44
CA ARG A 58 -25.27 -4.17 -24.62
C ARG A 58 -26.78 -4.07 -24.60
N GLY A 59 -27.27 -2.87 -24.87
CA GLY A 59 -28.68 -2.56 -25.11
C GLY A 59 -29.30 -1.86 -23.92
N TRP A 60 -29.24 -0.53 -23.89
CA TRP A 60 -30.21 0.35 -23.25
C TRP A 60 -30.30 1.62 -24.09
N GLU A 61 -31.47 1.84 -24.66
CA GLU A 61 -31.81 3.09 -25.35
C GLU A 61 -31.98 4.21 -24.32
N ARG A 62 -31.38 5.36 -24.63
CA ARG A 62 -31.72 6.73 -24.19
C ARG A 62 -32.31 6.89 -22.78
N GLY A 63 -31.42 7.18 -21.84
CA GLY A 63 -31.74 7.79 -20.55
C GLY A 63 -30.54 7.72 -19.62
N THR A 64 -30.17 8.85 -19.02
CA THR A 64 -29.15 8.94 -17.96
C THR A 64 -29.46 7.95 -16.83
N PRO A 65 -28.50 7.13 -16.35
CA PRO A 65 -28.72 6.37 -15.13
C PRO A 65 -28.65 7.33 -13.92
N PRO A 66 -29.57 7.24 -12.96
CA PRO A 66 -29.39 7.92 -11.67
C PRO A 66 -28.18 7.33 -10.94
N GLU A 67 -27.63 8.05 -9.95
CA GLU A 67 -26.65 7.56 -8.98
C GLU A 67 -26.99 6.15 -8.43
N ASP A 68 -28.27 5.78 -8.46
CA ASP A 68 -28.79 4.49 -8.06
C ASP A 68 -28.43 3.34 -9.00
N ALA A 69 -28.21 3.51 -10.31
CA ALA A 69 -28.23 2.37 -11.24
C ALA A 69 -27.07 1.37 -11.05
N LEU A 70 -25.87 1.83 -10.68
CA LEU A 70 -24.71 0.97 -10.39
C LEU A 70 -24.81 0.34 -9.00
N SER A 71 -25.38 1.06 -8.03
CA SER A 71 -25.71 0.51 -6.72
C SER A 71 -26.82 -0.54 -6.86
N GLU A 72 -27.85 -0.27 -7.64
CA GLU A 72 -29.01 -1.12 -7.93
C GLU A 72 -28.61 -2.36 -8.75
N LEU A 73 -27.73 -2.23 -9.76
CA LEU A 73 -27.19 -3.37 -10.52
C LEU A 73 -26.32 -4.28 -9.65
N THR A 74 -25.57 -3.70 -8.70
CA THR A 74 -24.72 -4.47 -7.78
C THR A 74 -25.55 -5.08 -6.64
N ARG A 75 -26.54 -4.36 -6.13
CA ARG A 75 -27.57 -4.80 -5.18
C ARG A 75 -28.45 -5.91 -5.78
N ARG A 76 -28.79 -5.82 -7.07
CA ARG A 76 -29.46 -6.88 -7.85
C ARG A 76 -28.55 -8.06 -8.14
N ARG A 77 -27.25 -7.86 -8.43
CA ARG A 77 -26.27 -8.97 -8.53
C ARG A 77 -26.11 -9.70 -7.20
N TYR A 78 -26.07 -8.96 -6.09
CA TYR A 78 -26.06 -9.55 -4.74
C TYR A 78 -27.32 -10.39 -4.51
N SER A 79 -28.48 -9.82 -4.81
CA SER A 79 -29.79 -10.49 -4.73
C SER A 79 -29.93 -11.70 -5.66
N HIS A 80 -29.29 -11.73 -6.83
CA HIS A 80 -29.45 -12.81 -7.81
C HIS A 80 -28.41 -13.93 -7.71
N LYS A 81 -27.22 -13.67 -7.14
CA LYS A 81 -26.14 -14.68 -7.09
C LYS A 81 -26.14 -15.53 -5.82
N HIS A 82 -26.92 -15.15 -4.82
CA HIS A 82 -27.10 -15.90 -3.60
C HIS A 82 -28.59 -16.00 -3.26
N ASP A 83 -29.22 -17.10 -3.70
CA ASP A 83 -30.25 -17.73 -2.89
C ASP A 83 -29.59 -18.05 -1.54
N HIS A 84 -29.69 -17.13 -0.59
CA HIS A 84 -28.95 -17.19 0.66
C HIS A 84 -29.49 -18.35 1.52
N PRO A 85 -28.76 -19.47 1.71
CA PRO A 85 -29.08 -20.37 2.81
C PRO A 85 -28.93 -19.57 4.11
N GLY A 86 -29.66 -19.93 5.17
CA GLY A 86 -29.63 -19.22 6.46
C GLY A 86 -28.23 -18.97 7.05
N PRO A 87 -28.13 -18.30 8.22
CA PRO A 87 -26.85 -17.88 8.80
C PRO A 87 -25.84 -19.04 8.86
N SER A 88 -24.66 -18.83 8.27
CA SER A 88 -23.60 -19.86 8.22
C SER A 88 -23.09 -20.21 9.63
N GLN A 89 -22.43 -21.38 9.77
CA GLN A 89 -21.84 -21.81 11.05
C GLN A 89 -20.85 -20.75 11.62
N LEU A 90 -20.15 -20.03 10.74
CA LEU A 90 -19.32 -18.87 11.12
C LEU A 90 -20.15 -17.80 11.86
N HIS A 91 -21.30 -17.40 11.31
CA HIS A 91 -22.14 -16.36 11.92
C HIS A 91 -22.62 -16.78 13.30
N GLN A 92 -23.02 -18.05 13.46
CA GLN A 92 -23.46 -18.56 14.76
C GLN A 92 -22.31 -18.60 15.76
N CYS A 93 -21.11 -19.01 15.33
CA CYS A 93 -19.92 -18.94 16.18
C CYS A 93 -19.62 -17.50 16.61
N LEU A 94 -19.62 -16.54 15.67
CA LEU A 94 -19.32 -15.14 15.96
C LEU A 94 -20.35 -14.50 16.90
N LYS A 95 -21.63 -14.82 16.75
CA LYS A 95 -22.67 -14.37 17.69
C LYS A 95 -22.50 -14.95 19.09
N THR A 96 -22.13 -16.23 19.19
CA THR A 96 -22.02 -16.92 20.48
C THR A 96 -20.72 -16.56 21.20
N ALA A 97 -19.64 -16.36 20.46
CA ALA A 97 -18.34 -16.01 21.00
C ALA A 97 -18.22 -14.52 21.35
N GLY A 98 -19.00 -13.65 20.71
CA GLY A 98 -18.98 -12.20 20.93
C GLY A 98 -19.79 -11.77 22.13
N ALA A 99 -19.20 -11.70 23.32
CA ALA A 99 -19.89 -11.16 24.50
C ALA A 99 -20.22 -9.66 24.35
N ASP A 100 -19.33 -8.86 23.72
CA ASP A 100 -19.40 -7.38 23.72
C ASP A 100 -19.00 -6.70 22.38
N TRP A 101 -18.86 -7.44 21.27
CA TRP A 101 -18.55 -6.85 19.96
C TRP A 101 -19.80 -6.61 19.12
N ASP A 102 -19.73 -5.60 18.25
CA ASP A 102 -20.73 -5.43 17.19
C ASP A 102 -20.41 -6.41 16.04
N LEU A 103 -21.45 -6.89 15.36
CA LEU A 103 -21.33 -7.75 14.18
C LEU A 103 -22.19 -7.16 13.06
N THR A 104 -21.56 -6.92 11.92
CA THR A 104 -22.25 -6.57 10.67
C THR A 104 -22.14 -7.73 9.70
N SER A 105 -23.27 -8.17 9.16
CA SER A 105 -23.30 -9.16 8.10
C SER A 105 -24.52 -8.98 7.21
N PRO A 106 -24.51 -9.52 5.98
CA PRO A 106 -25.63 -9.36 5.06
C PRO A 106 -26.92 -10.05 5.53
N PHE A 107 -26.81 -10.96 6.50
CA PHE A 107 -27.95 -11.67 7.09
C PHE A 107 -28.56 -10.98 8.31
N LEU A 108 -27.77 -10.11 8.97
CA LEU A 108 -28.13 -9.52 10.27
C LEU A 108 -28.50 -8.05 10.17
N ASN A 109 -28.05 -7.39 9.11
CA ASN A 109 -28.21 -5.95 8.92
C ASN A 109 -28.89 -5.70 7.58
N GLY A 110 -29.63 -4.59 7.50
CA GLY A 110 -30.17 -4.12 6.23
C GLY A 110 -29.05 -3.88 5.21
N THR A 111 -29.38 -4.07 3.94
CA THR A 111 -28.44 -4.01 2.81
C THR A 111 -27.57 -2.76 2.84
N ASP A 112 -28.15 -1.60 3.12
CA ASP A 112 -27.40 -0.33 3.12
C ASP A 112 -26.37 -0.24 4.26
N ASN A 113 -26.72 -0.72 5.46
CA ASN A 113 -25.80 -0.74 6.60
C ASN A 113 -24.62 -1.70 6.36
N TYR A 114 -24.88 -2.87 5.77
CA TYR A 114 -23.82 -3.79 5.38
C TYR A 114 -22.94 -3.20 4.27
N TRP A 115 -23.58 -2.61 3.25
CA TRP A 115 -22.90 -2.03 2.10
C TRP A 115 -21.93 -0.91 2.51
N GLU A 116 -22.39 0.00 3.38
CA GLU A 116 -21.57 1.08 3.91
C GLU A 116 -20.41 0.53 4.76
N ALA A 117 -20.69 -0.45 5.63
CA ALA A 117 -19.68 -1.08 6.46
C ALA A 117 -18.61 -1.82 5.65
N ALA A 118 -18.97 -2.40 4.50
CA ALA A 118 -18.05 -3.12 3.60
C ALA A 118 -17.23 -2.20 2.67
N GLN A 119 -17.59 -0.92 2.55
CA GLN A 119 -16.97 0.01 1.61
C GLN A 119 -15.48 0.28 1.94
N SER A 120 -14.61 0.17 0.93
CA SER A 120 -13.21 0.62 0.97
C SER A 120 -13.12 2.14 0.83
N ASP A 121 -12.07 2.74 1.40
CA ASP A 121 -11.79 4.18 1.24
C ASP A 121 -11.43 4.52 -0.23
N ASN A 122 -10.76 3.61 -0.95
CA ASN A 122 -10.68 3.67 -2.40
C ASN A 122 -11.96 3.08 -3.00
N LEU A 123 -12.81 3.95 -3.55
CA LEU A 123 -14.16 3.61 -4.01
C LEU A 123 -14.20 2.65 -5.20
N ARG A 124 -13.06 2.40 -5.83
CA ARG A 124 -12.92 1.40 -6.91
C ARG A 124 -13.12 -0.02 -6.42
N PHE A 125 -12.96 -0.24 -5.12
CA PHE A 125 -13.04 -1.54 -4.50
C PHE A 125 -14.26 -1.59 -3.58
N HIS A 126 -15.12 -2.56 -3.82
CA HIS A 126 -16.23 -2.90 -2.94
C HIS A 126 -16.34 -4.42 -2.88
N TYR A 127 -15.52 -5.00 -2.01
CA TYR A 127 -15.54 -6.44 -1.76
C TYR A 127 -16.69 -6.79 -0.83
N HIS A 128 -17.09 -8.06 -0.83
CA HIS A 128 -18.23 -8.54 -0.05
C HIS A 128 -17.75 -9.49 1.04
N PRO A 129 -17.37 -8.97 2.24
CA PRO A 129 -17.05 -9.80 3.39
C PRO A 129 -18.21 -10.69 3.79
N ASP A 130 -17.93 -11.92 4.24
CA ASP A 130 -18.92 -12.80 4.86
C ASP A 130 -19.46 -12.17 6.14
N ALA A 131 -18.58 -11.55 6.93
CA ALA A 131 -18.91 -10.86 8.16
C ALA A 131 -17.87 -9.79 8.50
N ILE A 132 -18.30 -8.77 9.25
CA ILE A 132 -17.45 -7.72 9.81
C ILE A 132 -17.69 -7.68 11.32
N VAL A 133 -16.66 -7.92 12.12
CA VAL A 133 -16.71 -7.83 13.58
C VAL A 133 -15.95 -6.61 14.08
N TYR A 134 -16.44 -6.02 15.17
CA TYR A 134 -15.85 -4.84 15.81
C TYR A 134 -15.40 -5.15 17.24
N PRO A 135 -14.30 -5.91 17.41
CA PRO A 135 -13.77 -6.29 18.73
C PRO A 135 -13.40 -5.08 19.59
N ARG A 136 -13.45 -5.28 20.92
CA ARG A 136 -13.04 -4.27 21.92
C ARG A 136 -11.81 -4.70 22.71
N SER A 137 -11.39 -5.96 22.60
CA SER A 137 -10.22 -6.52 23.29
C SER A 137 -9.39 -7.47 22.41
N ALA A 138 -8.13 -7.72 22.78
CA ALA A 138 -7.32 -8.70 22.06
C ALA A 138 -7.90 -10.14 22.18
N HIS A 139 -8.61 -10.44 23.26
CA HIS A 139 -9.33 -11.71 23.41
C HIS A 139 -10.51 -11.81 22.45
N ASP A 140 -11.17 -10.69 22.15
CA ASP A 140 -12.24 -10.65 21.16
C ASP A 140 -11.68 -10.99 19.77
N VAL A 141 -10.58 -10.36 19.40
CA VAL A 141 -9.86 -10.66 18.15
C VAL A 141 -9.49 -12.15 18.08
N ALA A 142 -8.99 -12.73 19.17
CA ALA A 142 -8.66 -14.16 19.25
C ALA A 142 -9.87 -15.07 19.02
N ARG A 143 -11.03 -14.72 19.60
CA ARG A 143 -12.29 -15.46 19.41
C ARG A 143 -12.81 -15.34 17.97
N ALA A 144 -12.70 -14.17 17.35
CA ALA A 144 -13.07 -13.99 15.95
C ALA A 144 -12.21 -14.84 15.00
N ILE A 145 -10.88 -14.84 15.20
CA ILE A 145 -9.94 -15.71 14.45
C ILE A 145 -10.26 -17.20 14.68
N HIS A 146 -10.58 -17.57 15.93
CA HIS A 146 -10.96 -18.94 16.27
C HIS A 146 -12.20 -19.36 15.48
N CYS A 147 -13.26 -18.54 15.46
CA CYS A 147 -14.46 -18.82 14.68
C CYS A 147 -14.16 -18.96 13.19
N ALA A 148 -13.34 -18.07 12.59
CA ALA A 148 -12.97 -18.21 11.18
C ALA A 148 -12.24 -19.54 10.90
N ARG A 149 -11.31 -19.93 11.78
CA ARG A 149 -10.54 -21.17 11.64
C ARG A 149 -11.41 -22.42 11.73
N GLU A 150 -12.23 -22.52 12.77
CA GLU A 150 -13.06 -23.72 13.03
C GLU A 150 -14.19 -23.89 12.00
N ASN A 151 -14.62 -22.80 11.36
CA ASN A 151 -15.73 -22.80 10.40
C ASN A 151 -15.24 -22.74 8.94
N GLY A 152 -14.29 -23.60 8.59
CA GLY A 152 -13.79 -23.73 7.21
C GLY A 152 -12.56 -22.90 6.87
N ASN A 153 -11.84 -22.38 7.88
CA ASN A 153 -10.66 -21.53 7.70
C ASN A 153 -10.93 -20.33 6.77
N VAL A 154 -12.01 -19.61 7.06
CA VAL A 154 -12.42 -18.38 6.35
C VAL A 154 -11.26 -17.39 6.36
N PRO A 155 -10.92 -16.74 5.24
CA PRO A 155 -9.84 -15.75 5.21
C PRO A 155 -10.12 -14.63 6.21
N VAL A 156 -9.12 -14.27 7.03
CA VAL A 156 -9.26 -13.20 8.01
C VAL A 156 -8.43 -11.99 7.56
N THR A 157 -9.01 -10.81 7.65
CA THR A 157 -8.27 -9.56 7.42
C THR A 157 -8.61 -8.51 8.47
N ALA A 158 -7.57 -7.86 9.00
CA ALA A 158 -7.74 -6.74 9.91
C ALA A 158 -7.99 -5.44 9.13
N ARG A 159 -8.92 -4.62 9.63
CA ARG A 159 -9.12 -3.25 9.16
C ARG A 159 -8.75 -2.26 10.26
N SER A 160 -7.73 -1.45 9.99
CA SER A 160 -7.38 -0.27 10.80
C SER A 160 -8.08 0.97 10.24
N GLY A 161 -7.36 1.84 9.51
CA GLY A 161 -7.92 3.07 8.97
C GLY A 161 -8.77 2.90 7.70
N GLY A 162 -8.59 1.80 6.95
CA GLY A 162 -9.30 1.54 5.68
C GLY A 162 -8.53 1.91 4.40
N HIS A 163 -7.40 2.62 4.54
CA HIS A 163 -6.67 3.30 3.46
C HIS A 163 -5.80 2.41 2.54
N SER A 164 -6.14 1.13 2.39
CA SER A 164 -5.42 0.24 1.46
C SER A 164 -5.72 0.65 0.01
N PHE A 165 -4.68 0.89 -0.78
CA PHE A 165 -4.82 1.32 -2.19
C PHE A 165 -5.58 0.32 -3.05
N ILE A 166 -5.57 -0.97 -2.69
CA ILE A 166 -6.26 -2.05 -3.41
C ILE A 166 -7.36 -2.75 -2.59
N GLY A 167 -7.87 -2.09 -1.54
CA GLY A 167 -8.97 -2.64 -0.72
C GLY A 167 -8.61 -3.89 0.11
N LEU A 168 -7.34 -4.11 0.46
CA LEU A 168 -6.93 -5.21 1.34
C LEU A 168 -7.57 -5.13 2.72
N GLY A 169 -7.85 -3.92 3.24
CA GLY A 169 -8.55 -3.76 4.52
C GLY A 169 -9.97 -4.33 4.54
N THR A 170 -10.54 -4.63 3.37
CA THR A 170 -11.83 -5.29 3.17
C THR A 170 -11.67 -6.70 2.58
N GLY A 171 -10.45 -7.26 2.65
CA GLY A 171 -10.08 -8.60 2.18
C GLY A 171 -9.27 -8.60 0.87
N GLY A 172 -9.59 -7.68 -0.05
CA GLY A 172 -9.03 -7.70 -1.40
C GLY A 172 -9.75 -8.69 -2.33
N GLU A 173 -10.64 -9.51 -1.80
CA GLU A 173 -11.53 -10.45 -2.49
C GLU A 173 -12.75 -10.69 -1.59
N ASP A 174 -13.80 -11.31 -2.13
CA ASP A 174 -15.04 -11.58 -1.39
C ASP A 174 -14.86 -12.74 -0.39
N GLY A 175 -15.77 -12.85 0.58
CA GLY A 175 -15.84 -13.99 1.49
C GLY A 175 -14.88 -13.94 2.69
N HIS A 176 -14.32 -12.77 3.00
CA HIS A 176 -13.46 -12.59 4.17
C HIS A 176 -14.27 -12.38 5.45
N LEU A 177 -13.72 -12.81 6.60
CA LEU A 177 -14.02 -12.22 7.89
C LEU A 177 -13.17 -10.95 8.06
N VAL A 178 -13.81 -9.79 8.07
CA VAL A 178 -13.14 -8.53 8.40
C VAL A 178 -13.19 -8.30 9.91
N VAL A 179 -12.02 -8.14 10.51
CA VAL A 179 -11.85 -7.75 11.92
C VAL A 179 -11.53 -6.27 11.96
N ASP A 180 -12.55 -5.45 12.18
CA ASP A 180 -12.44 -3.99 12.19
C ASP A 180 -12.05 -3.49 13.59
N LEU A 181 -10.86 -2.92 13.68
CA LEU A 181 -10.25 -2.52 14.94
C LEU A 181 -10.66 -1.12 15.40
N LYS A 182 -11.73 -0.51 14.87
CA LYS A 182 -12.11 0.89 15.15
C LYS A 182 -12.11 1.30 16.63
N TYR A 183 -12.34 0.38 17.56
CA TYR A 183 -12.32 0.63 19.02
C TYR A 183 -10.92 0.58 19.65
N PHE A 184 -9.89 0.16 18.91
CA PHE A 184 -8.48 0.22 19.30
C PHE A 184 -7.84 1.50 18.74
N ASN A 185 -8.36 2.65 19.13
CA ASN A 185 -7.96 3.98 18.64
C ASN A 185 -7.33 4.86 19.74
N HIS A 186 -6.91 4.28 20.86
CA HIS A 186 -6.29 4.98 21.96
C HIS A 186 -4.90 5.55 21.59
N VAL A 187 -4.54 6.66 22.24
CA VAL A 187 -3.21 7.27 22.16
C VAL A 187 -2.81 7.67 23.58
N ASP A 188 -1.95 6.88 24.23
CA ASP A 188 -1.56 7.06 25.62
C ASP A 188 -0.06 7.31 25.75
N VAL A 189 0.31 8.56 26.02
CA VAL A 189 1.71 8.96 26.21
C VAL A 189 2.18 8.55 27.61
N ALA A 190 3.31 7.85 27.69
CA ALA A 190 3.93 7.51 28.97
C ALA A 190 4.33 8.79 29.74
N ARG A 191 4.28 8.77 31.07
CA ARG A 191 4.59 9.94 31.91
C ARG A 191 5.95 10.60 31.62
N ASN A 192 6.94 9.82 31.18
CA ASN A 192 8.27 10.33 30.82
C ASN A 192 8.36 10.89 29.39
N GLY A 193 7.30 10.78 28.58
CA GLY A 193 7.24 11.24 27.19
C GLY A 193 8.25 10.57 26.26
N LYS A 194 8.77 9.38 26.60
CA LYS A 194 9.71 8.61 25.77
C LYS A 194 9.01 7.56 24.92
N THR A 195 7.83 7.12 25.33
CA THR A 195 7.03 6.15 24.60
C THR A 195 5.54 6.49 24.63
N ALA A 196 4.78 6.00 23.67
CA ALA A 196 3.32 6.04 23.69
C ALA A 196 2.73 4.67 23.32
N ASN A 197 1.67 4.26 24.01
CA ASN A 197 0.84 3.14 23.56
C ASN A 197 -0.20 3.69 22.57
N ILE A 198 -0.25 3.10 21.38
CA ILE A 198 -1.11 3.57 20.30
C ILE A 198 -1.87 2.37 19.75
N GLY A 199 -3.19 2.49 19.73
CA GLY A 199 -4.06 1.50 19.13
C GLY A 199 -3.93 1.50 17.59
N PRO A 200 -3.95 0.33 16.94
CA PRO A 200 -3.78 0.17 15.49
C PRO A 200 -4.79 0.93 14.63
N ALA A 201 -5.98 1.26 15.16
CA ALA A 201 -7.00 2.00 14.42
C ALA A 201 -6.95 3.52 14.64
N ALA A 202 -6.06 4.02 15.52
CA ALA A 202 -5.79 5.44 15.62
C ALA A 202 -5.31 5.94 14.25
N ARG A 203 -5.94 7.01 13.74
CA ARG A 203 -5.54 7.62 12.48
C ARG A 203 -4.41 8.62 12.73
N LEU A 204 -3.60 8.90 11.72
CA LEU A 204 -2.42 9.75 11.89
C LEU A 204 -2.76 11.13 12.47
N GLY A 205 -3.90 11.73 12.09
CA GLY A 205 -4.36 12.98 12.68
C GLY A 205 -4.69 12.88 14.18
N ASP A 206 -5.35 11.80 14.59
CA ASP A 206 -5.65 11.54 16.01
C ASP A 206 -4.36 11.29 16.79
N VAL A 207 -3.38 10.61 16.18
CA VAL A 207 -2.05 10.39 16.76
C VAL A 207 -1.29 11.71 16.92
N ILE A 208 -1.30 12.58 15.92
CA ILE A 208 -0.67 13.91 16.00
C ILE A 208 -1.29 14.71 17.16
N LEU A 209 -2.62 14.79 17.22
CA LEU A 209 -3.33 15.53 18.27
C LEU A 209 -3.11 14.91 19.66
N GLY A 210 -3.14 13.58 19.77
CA GLY A 210 -2.93 12.86 21.03
C GLY A 210 -1.50 13.02 21.55
N LEU A 211 -0.49 12.92 20.69
CA LEU A 211 0.92 13.09 21.08
C LEU A 211 1.29 14.55 21.36
N TRP A 212 0.63 15.50 20.68
CA TRP A 212 0.82 16.93 20.90
C TRP A 212 0.08 17.43 22.15
N GLY A 213 -1.14 16.93 22.37
CA GLY A 213 -2.13 17.49 23.29
C GLY A 213 -2.34 16.73 24.60
N ASN A 214 -1.96 15.45 24.72
CA ASN A 214 -2.16 14.71 25.97
C ASN A 214 -1.34 15.33 27.11
N ARG A 215 -2.04 16.09 27.96
CA ARG A 215 -1.59 16.78 29.19
C ARG A 215 -0.85 18.10 29.00
N GLY A 216 -0.82 18.70 27.81
CA GLY A 216 -0.28 20.06 27.59
C GLY A 216 1.22 20.30 27.88
N GLU A 217 1.89 19.36 28.56
CA GLU A 217 3.27 19.48 29.03
C GLU A 217 4.29 18.82 28.08
N LEU A 218 3.89 17.77 27.35
CA LEU A 218 4.81 16.97 26.54
C LEU A 218 4.42 17.04 25.06
N LYS A 219 5.05 17.96 24.31
CA LYS A 219 4.89 18.08 22.86
C LYS A 219 5.69 16.97 22.15
N LYS A 220 5.04 15.84 21.87
CA LYS A 220 5.69 14.65 21.28
C LYS A 220 5.22 14.37 19.85
N ALA A 221 6.02 13.58 19.14
CA ALA A 221 5.72 13.08 17.80
C ALA A 221 6.35 11.70 17.58
N ILE A 222 5.91 11.01 16.52
CA ILE A 222 6.55 9.83 15.94
C ILE A 222 6.81 10.09 14.45
N PRO A 223 7.73 9.38 13.78
CA PRO A 223 7.74 9.42 12.31
C PRO A 223 6.47 8.80 11.74
N HIS A 224 5.82 9.50 10.81
CA HIS A 224 4.63 9.03 10.10
C HIS A 224 4.46 9.76 8.75
N GLY A 225 3.55 9.27 7.91
CA GLY A 225 3.14 9.90 6.65
C GLY A 225 2.16 11.05 6.84
N THR A 226 1.78 11.74 5.77
CA THR A 226 1.15 13.07 5.91
C THR A 226 -0.37 13.04 5.82
N CYS A 227 -0.96 11.96 5.26
CA CYS A 227 -2.41 11.83 5.13
C CYS A 227 -3.05 11.51 6.50
N PRO A 228 -3.89 12.39 7.05
CA PRO A 228 -4.37 12.33 8.43
C PRO A 228 -5.34 11.16 8.69
N VAL A 229 -6.03 10.68 7.65
CA VAL A 229 -7.02 9.59 7.77
C VAL A 229 -6.42 8.18 7.72
N VAL A 230 -5.13 8.06 7.40
CA VAL A 230 -4.44 6.77 7.37
C VAL A 230 -4.39 6.19 8.78
N GLY A 231 -4.76 4.91 8.92
CA GLY A 231 -4.66 4.20 10.20
C GLY A 231 -3.23 3.75 10.50
N VAL A 232 -2.76 3.96 11.72
CA VAL A 232 -1.38 3.66 12.14
C VAL A 232 -1.01 2.19 11.98
N GLY A 233 -1.96 1.26 12.16
CA GLY A 233 -1.70 -0.17 12.06
C GLY A 233 -1.21 -0.60 10.68
N GLY A 234 -1.97 -0.29 9.63
CA GLY A 234 -1.53 -0.56 8.25
C GLY A 234 -0.23 0.19 7.92
N HIS A 235 -0.15 1.46 8.31
CA HIS A 235 1.00 2.33 8.01
C HIS A 235 2.31 1.87 8.66
N ALA A 236 2.28 1.46 9.92
CA ALA A 236 3.45 0.96 10.64
C ALA A 236 3.88 -0.43 10.17
N LEU A 237 2.94 -1.28 9.74
CA LEU A 237 3.23 -2.65 9.32
C LEU A 237 3.77 -2.76 7.89
N CYS A 238 3.65 -1.72 7.07
CA CYS A 238 4.13 -1.68 5.69
C CYS A 238 5.41 -0.85 5.50
N GLY A 239 5.94 -0.24 6.56
CA GLY A 239 7.06 0.71 6.49
C GLY A 239 6.69 2.05 7.11
N GLY A 240 5.88 2.82 6.39
CA GLY A 240 5.41 4.13 6.82
C GLY A 240 6.48 5.21 6.65
N PHE A 241 6.38 5.97 5.56
CA PHE A 241 7.32 7.03 5.19
C PHE A 241 6.64 8.41 5.31
N GLY A 242 7.41 9.41 5.69
CA GLY A 242 7.01 10.82 5.65
C GLY A 242 8.17 11.78 5.93
N PRO A 243 7.88 13.09 6.11
CA PRO A 243 8.91 14.14 6.09
C PRO A 243 9.95 14.02 7.21
N THR A 244 9.59 13.44 8.35
CA THR A 244 10.52 13.25 9.48
C THR A 244 11.33 11.96 9.37
N SER A 245 11.08 11.11 8.35
CA SER A 245 11.68 9.79 8.27
C SER A 245 13.19 9.78 8.05
N ARG A 246 13.74 10.84 7.44
CA ARG A 246 15.20 11.02 7.33
C ARG A 246 15.87 11.23 8.68
N LYS A 247 15.20 11.88 9.63
CA LYS A 247 15.74 12.14 10.98
C LYS A 247 15.45 11.01 11.96
N TRP A 248 14.22 10.48 11.94
CA TRP A 248 13.72 9.57 12.99
C TRP A 248 13.57 8.11 12.55
N GLY A 249 13.67 7.81 11.25
CA GLY A 249 13.40 6.47 10.72
C GLY A 249 11.98 6.37 10.15
N LEU A 250 11.62 5.22 9.57
CA LEU A 250 10.25 4.96 9.16
C LEU A 250 9.36 4.71 10.39
N THR A 251 8.03 4.79 10.23
CA THR A 251 7.07 4.46 11.30
C THR A 251 7.31 3.06 11.88
N THR A 252 7.63 2.10 11.00
CA THR A 252 7.94 0.71 11.36
C THR A 252 9.17 0.58 12.26
N ASP A 253 10.12 1.50 12.12
CA ASP A 253 11.37 1.48 12.89
C ASP A 253 11.13 1.99 14.33
N ALA A 254 10.08 2.80 14.51
CA ALA A 254 9.77 3.48 15.77
C ALA A 254 8.99 2.63 16.78
N PHE A 255 8.26 1.60 16.37
CA PHE A 255 7.58 0.75 17.35
C PHE A 255 8.56 -0.19 18.07
N VAL A 256 8.52 -0.15 19.39
CA VAL A 256 9.41 -0.91 20.29
C VAL A 256 8.79 -2.21 20.76
N GLU A 257 7.46 -2.27 20.84
CA GLU A 257 6.67 -3.46 21.19
C GLU A 257 5.38 -3.49 20.35
N ALA A 258 4.89 -4.68 20.04
CA ALA A 258 3.58 -4.90 19.43
C ALA A 258 2.89 -6.11 20.03
N THR A 259 1.61 -5.96 20.40
CA THR A 259 0.76 -7.05 20.86
C THR A 259 -0.03 -7.61 19.69
N VAL A 260 0.15 -8.90 19.40
CA VAL A 260 -0.29 -9.56 18.17
C VAL A 260 -1.15 -10.76 18.51
N VAL A 261 -2.25 -10.93 17.80
CA VAL A 261 -3.07 -12.14 17.84
C VAL A 261 -2.77 -12.98 16.61
N LEU A 262 -2.29 -14.22 16.83
CA LEU A 262 -1.87 -15.14 15.78
C LEU A 262 -3.03 -16.02 15.28
N ALA A 263 -2.78 -16.80 14.22
CA ALA A 263 -3.80 -17.63 13.56
C ALA A 263 -4.31 -18.78 14.44
N ASN A 264 -3.48 -19.23 15.39
CA ASN A 264 -3.88 -20.17 16.43
C ASN A 264 -4.66 -19.51 17.59
N SER A 265 -5.05 -18.24 17.46
CA SER A 265 -5.75 -17.43 18.46
C SER A 265 -4.94 -17.11 19.72
N THR A 266 -3.63 -17.36 19.74
CA THR A 266 -2.76 -16.93 20.84
C THR A 266 -2.45 -15.44 20.76
N ILE A 267 -2.39 -14.79 21.91
CA ILE A 267 -2.01 -13.38 22.05
C ILE A 267 -0.56 -13.36 22.54
N ILE A 268 0.32 -12.75 21.76
CA ILE A 268 1.74 -12.61 22.10
C ILE A 268 2.17 -11.15 22.02
N THR A 269 3.23 -10.81 22.73
CA THR A 269 3.92 -9.52 22.55
C THR A 269 5.31 -9.78 22.01
N VAL A 270 5.65 -9.11 20.91
CA VAL A 270 7.01 -8.99 20.38
C VAL A 270 7.61 -7.68 20.85
N HIS A 271 8.92 -7.67 21.07
CA HIS A 271 9.68 -6.51 21.54
C HIS A 271 10.94 -6.37 20.68
N ARG A 272 11.38 -5.13 20.42
CA ARG A 272 12.65 -4.76 19.75
C ARG A 272 13.92 -5.46 20.28
N LYS A 273 13.86 -6.06 21.48
CA LYS A 273 14.97 -6.77 22.12
C LYS A 273 14.91 -8.28 21.89
N ASP A 274 13.84 -8.79 21.29
CA ASP A 274 13.74 -10.19 20.89
C ASP A 274 14.86 -10.49 19.88
N LYS A 275 15.64 -11.53 20.16
CA LYS A 275 16.78 -11.91 19.32
C LYS A 275 16.26 -12.37 17.96
N GLU A 276 16.90 -11.93 16.89
CA GLU A 276 16.45 -12.17 15.51
C GLU A 276 16.27 -13.65 15.18
N ASN A 277 17.11 -14.53 15.73
CA ASN A 277 17.06 -15.98 15.50
C ASN A 277 15.98 -16.70 16.32
N THR A 278 15.12 -15.99 17.05
CA THR A 278 14.00 -16.56 17.80
C THR A 278 12.68 -16.37 17.05
N PRO A 279 11.64 -17.19 17.30
CA PRO A 279 10.34 -17.02 16.65
C PRO A 279 9.75 -15.60 16.80
N LYS A 280 9.93 -14.97 17.96
CA LYS A 280 9.49 -13.59 18.19
C LYS A 280 10.31 -12.56 17.41
N GLY A 281 11.62 -12.74 17.31
CA GLY A 281 12.48 -11.86 16.51
C GLY A 281 12.18 -11.96 15.01
N GLN A 282 11.95 -13.17 14.50
CA GLN A 282 11.52 -13.41 13.12
C GLN A 282 10.15 -12.77 12.84
N LEU A 283 9.18 -12.93 13.76
CA LEU A 283 7.89 -12.27 13.65
C LEU A 283 8.02 -10.74 13.71
N LEU A 284 8.86 -10.19 14.58
CA LEU A 284 9.09 -8.75 14.64
C LEU A 284 9.63 -8.22 13.30
N LYS A 285 10.61 -8.90 12.70
CA LYS A 285 11.15 -8.56 11.37
C LYS A 285 10.06 -8.58 10.32
N ALA A 286 9.20 -9.60 10.33
CA ALA A 286 8.05 -9.72 9.42
C ALA A 286 7.05 -8.56 9.60
N LEU A 287 6.69 -8.25 10.84
CA LEU A 287 5.80 -7.13 11.18
C LEU A 287 6.34 -5.79 10.69
N ARG A 288 7.66 -5.65 10.63
CA ARG A 288 8.32 -4.44 10.16
C ARG A 288 8.44 -4.36 8.63
N GLY A 289 7.34 -4.44 7.89
CA GLY A 289 7.34 -4.22 6.43
C GLY A 289 6.23 -4.93 5.65
N THR A 290 5.73 -6.07 6.13
CA THR A 290 4.55 -6.75 5.54
C THR A 290 3.72 -7.46 6.61
N GLY A 291 3.54 -6.78 7.74
CA GLY A 291 3.05 -7.41 8.97
C GLY A 291 1.60 -7.88 8.96
N ALA A 292 0.75 -7.30 8.10
CA ALA A 292 -0.67 -7.64 8.02
C ALA A 292 -0.94 -9.12 7.65
N GLN A 293 0.07 -9.84 7.17
CA GLN A 293 -0.03 -11.25 6.80
C GLN A 293 0.32 -12.21 7.95
N PHE A 294 0.75 -11.76 9.12
CA PHE A 294 1.27 -12.65 10.17
C PHE A 294 0.41 -12.70 11.43
N GLY A 295 -0.53 -11.78 11.56
CA GLY A 295 -1.37 -11.65 12.74
C GLY A 295 -2.09 -10.30 12.77
N ILE A 296 -2.96 -10.15 13.77
CA ILE A 296 -3.68 -8.90 14.01
C ILE A 296 -2.99 -8.18 15.17
N VAL A 297 -2.34 -7.05 14.89
CA VAL A 297 -1.79 -6.20 15.95
C VAL A 297 -2.94 -5.44 16.62
N THR A 298 -2.97 -5.48 17.95
CA THR A 298 -4.01 -4.84 18.79
C THR A 298 -3.49 -3.68 19.62
N ASN A 299 -2.17 -3.58 19.80
CA ASN A 299 -1.52 -2.43 20.43
C ASN A 299 -0.09 -2.30 19.91
N PHE A 300 0.34 -1.06 19.67
CA PHE A 300 1.74 -0.72 19.47
C PHE A 300 2.24 0.09 20.65
N LYS A 301 3.51 -0.07 20.99
CA LYS A 301 4.25 0.88 21.80
C LYS A 301 5.29 1.54 20.93
N PHE A 302 5.18 2.85 20.72
CA PHE A 302 6.12 3.62 19.93
C PHE A 302 7.12 4.34 20.80
N GLU A 303 8.37 4.45 20.33
CA GLU A 303 9.30 5.46 20.80
C GLU A 303 8.87 6.83 20.27
N THR A 304 8.86 7.84 21.14
CA THR A 304 8.40 9.19 20.80
C THR A 304 9.54 10.18 20.85
N HIS A 305 9.50 11.18 19.98
CA HIS A 305 10.48 12.25 19.88
C HIS A 305 9.92 13.57 20.42
N ASP A 306 10.81 14.44 20.87
CA ASP A 306 10.46 15.81 21.22
C ASP A 306 10.16 16.62 19.95
N ALA A 307 8.99 17.24 19.92
CA ALA A 307 8.50 18.11 18.85
C ALA A 307 8.18 19.52 19.36
N SER A 308 8.64 19.88 20.57
CA SER A 308 8.41 21.20 21.17
C SER A 308 9.12 22.35 20.47
N GLY A 309 10.17 22.04 19.70
CA GLY A 309 10.97 23.01 18.96
C GLY A 309 10.20 23.73 17.85
N ARG A 310 10.69 24.90 17.45
CA ARG A 310 10.23 25.61 16.26
C ARG A 310 10.87 24.99 15.03
N TRP A 311 10.04 24.54 14.10
CA TRP A 311 10.45 23.96 12.83
C TRP A 311 10.14 24.94 11.71
N THR A 312 10.64 24.67 10.52
CA THR A 312 10.43 25.53 9.35
C THR A 312 9.71 24.75 8.26
N PHE A 313 8.56 25.26 7.85
CA PHE A 313 7.89 24.87 6.61
C PHE A 313 8.55 25.60 5.44
N LEU A 314 8.73 24.92 4.32
CA LEU A 314 9.18 25.52 3.06
C LEU A 314 8.33 25.03 1.89
N GLU A 315 8.08 25.94 0.96
CA GLU A 315 7.38 25.65 -0.27
C GLU A 315 7.90 26.55 -1.39
N TYR A 316 8.26 25.95 -2.52
CA TYR A 316 8.70 26.64 -3.72
C TYR A 316 7.82 26.13 -4.86
N ARG A 317 7.22 27.05 -5.63
CA ARG A 317 6.26 26.69 -6.69
C ARG A 317 6.71 27.23 -8.04
N TRP A 318 6.56 26.39 -9.06
CA TRP A 318 6.72 26.74 -10.46
C TRP A 318 5.42 26.38 -11.19
N SER A 319 4.86 27.30 -11.94
CA SER A 319 3.77 27.00 -12.87
C SER A 319 3.86 27.84 -14.15
N PRO A 320 3.70 29.18 -14.13
CA PRO A 320 3.86 29.99 -15.34
C PRO A 320 5.29 29.94 -15.88
N SER A 321 6.31 29.70 -15.06
CA SER A 321 7.68 29.51 -15.55
C SER A 321 7.92 28.17 -16.27
N ILE A 322 7.00 27.21 -16.19
CA ILE A 322 7.11 25.92 -16.88
C ILE A 322 6.54 26.06 -18.29
N LYS A 323 7.42 26.06 -19.30
CA LYS A 323 7.08 26.20 -20.72
C LYS A 323 7.25 24.90 -21.51
N SER A 324 8.05 23.96 -21.02
CA SER A 324 8.22 22.63 -21.63
C SER A 324 8.59 21.56 -20.60
N GLY A 325 8.65 20.31 -21.05
CA GLY A 325 9.23 19.21 -20.26
C GLY A 325 10.67 19.48 -19.82
N ASP A 326 11.46 20.23 -20.59
CA ASP A 326 12.84 20.58 -20.23
C ASP A 326 12.94 21.44 -18.98
N ASP A 327 11.95 22.30 -18.72
CA ASP A 327 11.92 23.09 -17.48
C ASP A 327 11.73 22.20 -16.27
N ILE A 328 10.82 21.24 -16.36
CA ILE A 328 10.59 20.24 -15.32
C ILE A 328 11.84 19.38 -15.12
N ALA A 329 12.48 18.91 -16.20
CA ALA A 329 13.71 18.13 -16.14
C ALA A 329 14.82 18.88 -15.39
N ARG A 330 15.01 20.17 -15.70
CA ARG A 330 16.03 21.02 -15.06
C ARG A 330 15.73 21.28 -13.59
N ILE A 331 14.46 21.48 -13.22
CA ILE A 331 14.05 21.58 -11.81
C ILE A 331 14.37 20.28 -11.06
N ILE A 332 13.98 19.11 -11.60
CA ILE A 332 14.28 17.82 -10.98
C ILE A 332 15.80 17.62 -10.88
N ALA A 333 16.56 17.94 -11.93
CA ALA A 333 18.02 17.83 -11.92
C ALA A 333 18.66 18.72 -10.84
N ALA A 334 18.20 19.97 -10.69
CA ALA A 334 18.67 20.87 -9.64
C ALA A 334 18.37 20.33 -8.24
N VAL A 335 17.15 19.81 -8.03
CA VAL A 335 16.74 19.25 -6.74
C VAL A 335 17.47 17.94 -6.45
N GLN A 336 17.75 17.10 -7.45
CA GLN A 336 18.61 15.92 -7.34
C GLN A 336 20.04 16.29 -6.95
N GLY A 337 20.62 17.31 -7.59
CA GLY A 337 21.94 17.82 -7.24
C GLY A 337 21.99 18.30 -5.79
N PHE A 338 20.95 18.99 -5.34
CA PHE A 338 20.80 19.40 -3.94
C PHE A 338 20.63 18.21 -2.99
N ALA A 339 19.78 17.24 -3.32
CA ALA A 339 19.48 16.07 -2.49
C ALA A 339 20.69 15.13 -2.32
N THR A 340 21.65 15.20 -3.24
CA THR A 340 22.90 14.41 -3.26
C THR A 340 24.12 15.18 -2.73
N GLU A 341 23.93 16.40 -2.22
CA GLU A 341 24.99 17.13 -1.52
C GLU A 341 25.59 16.28 -0.38
N PRO A 342 26.91 16.40 -0.11
CA PRO A 342 27.55 15.66 0.97
C PRO A 342 26.89 15.91 2.33
N LYS A 343 27.05 14.95 3.24
CA LYS A 343 26.52 15.02 4.61
C LYS A 343 26.96 16.27 5.38
N SER A 344 28.14 16.78 5.10
CA SER A 344 28.65 18.02 5.71
C SER A 344 27.75 19.22 5.40
N HIS A 345 26.94 19.15 4.33
CA HIS A 345 26.14 20.26 3.84
C HIS A 345 24.63 20.02 4.03
N LEU A 346 24.12 18.80 3.80
CA LEU A 346 22.67 18.54 3.87
C LEU A 346 22.26 17.80 5.16
N PRO A 347 21.55 18.46 6.10
CA PRO A 347 21.12 17.85 7.34
C PRO A 347 20.02 16.81 7.13
N ARG A 348 19.91 15.84 8.04
CA ARG A 348 18.87 14.79 8.01
C ARG A 348 17.52 15.29 8.55
N GLU A 349 17.53 16.45 9.20
CA GLU A 349 16.40 17.21 9.72
C GLU A 349 15.53 17.82 8.62
N LEU A 350 16.04 17.88 7.38
CA LEU A 350 15.28 18.34 6.23
C LEU A 350 14.59 17.15 5.56
N GLY A 351 13.29 17.20 5.34
CA GLY A 351 12.58 16.25 4.47
C GLY A 351 11.68 17.03 3.52
N PHE A 352 11.59 16.60 2.26
CA PHE A 352 10.76 17.26 1.26
C PHE A 352 10.34 16.29 0.16
N HIS A 353 9.36 16.70 -0.63
CA HIS A 353 9.05 16.09 -1.91
C HIS A 353 9.05 17.11 -3.03
N LEU A 354 9.12 16.60 -4.26
CA LEU A 354 8.63 17.30 -5.44
C LEU A 354 7.27 16.72 -5.82
N GLN A 355 6.28 17.58 -6.00
CA GLN A 355 5.00 17.23 -6.61
C GLN A 355 4.96 17.81 -8.02
N ILE A 356 4.60 17.01 -9.02
CA ILE A 356 4.36 17.43 -10.40
C ILE A 356 2.92 17.08 -10.71
N SER A 357 2.14 18.06 -11.13
CA SER A 357 0.71 17.88 -11.33
C SER A 357 0.17 18.85 -12.38
N ARG A 358 -1.11 18.67 -12.73
CA ARG A 358 -1.85 19.70 -13.45
C ARG A 358 -1.94 20.96 -12.58
N ALA A 359 -1.70 22.13 -13.17
CA ALA A 359 -1.87 23.39 -12.46
C ALA A 359 -3.31 23.57 -11.95
N SER A 360 -3.41 24.06 -10.73
CA SER A 360 -4.64 24.27 -9.97
C SER A 360 -4.85 25.78 -9.69
N PRO A 361 -6.06 26.20 -9.28
CA PRO A 361 -6.31 27.61 -8.94
C PRO A 361 -5.47 28.16 -7.77
N SER A 362 -4.88 27.30 -6.94
CA SER A 362 -3.98 27.72 -5.86
C SER A 362 -2.56 28.00 -6.32
N ASP A 363 -2.24 27.69 -7.58
CA ASP A 363 -0.89 27.84 -8.11
C ASP A 363 -0.69 29.23 -8.72
N PRO A 364 0.56 29.71 -8.86
CA PRO A 364 0.82 30.96 -9.54
C PRO A 364 0.15 30.98 -10.93
N PRO A 365 -0.58 32.04 -11.29
CA PRO A 365 -1.45 32.02 -12.46
C PRO A 365 -0.65 32.04 -13.77
N GLY A 366 -1.19 31.42 -14.81
CA GLY A 366 -0.64 31.45 -16.17
C GLY A 366 0.17 30.23 -16.61
N GLY A 367 0.26 29.19 -15.77
CA GLY A 367 0.81 27.89 -16.12
C GLY A 367 -0.25 26.81 -16.31
N THR A 368 0.16 25.69 -16.91
CA THR A 368 -0.71 24.53 -17.17
C THR A 368 -0.28 23.26 -16.44
N VAL A 369 1.00 23.21 -16.07
CA VAL A 369 1.62 22.23 -15.17
C VAL A 369 2.09 22.99 -13.93
N ALA A 370 2.08 22.34 -12.78
CA ALA A 370 2.68 22.86 -11.56
C ALA A 370 3.76 21.89 -11.08
N VAL A 371 4.85 22.45 -10.55
CA VAL A 371 5.88 21.74 -9.78
C VAL A 371 5.98 22.41 -8.42
N HIS A 372 5.83 21.64 -7.34
CA HIS A 372 5.99 22.11 -5.97
C HIS A 372 7.13 21.38 -5.28
N LEU A 373 8.09 22.11 -4.72
CA LEU A 373 9.00 21.59 -3.72
C LEU A 373 8.44 21.97 -2.34
N ARG A 374 7.89 21.00 -1.61
CA ARG A 374 7.34 21.22 -0.26
C ARG A 374 8.12 20.41 0.76
N GLY A 375 8.48 21.05 1.86
CA GLY A 375 9.41 20.47 2.82
C GLY A 375 9.25 20.98 4.25
N VAL A 376 9.87 20.24 5.16
CA VAL A 376 10.01 20.58 6.57
C VAL A 376 11.46 20.44 6.95
N TYR A 377 11.96 21.48 7.60
CA TYR A 377 13.22 21.45 8.29
C TYR A 377 12.98 21.50 9.80
N MET A 378 13.46 20.49 10.52
CA MET A 378 13.35 20.39 11.98
C MET A 378 14.37 21.30 12.67
N GLY A 379 14.28 22.60 12.39
CA GLY A 379 15.14 23.64 12.93
C GLY A 379 14.66 25.03 12.54
N ARG A 380 15.46 26.04 12.90
CA ARG A 380 15.12 27.46 12.72
C ARG A 380 15.21 27.91 11.28
N LYS A 381 14.32 28.82 10.88
CA LYS A 381 14.22 29.36 9.52
C LYS A 381 15.49 30.11 9.13
N ALA A 382 16.09 30.86 10.04
CA ALA A 382 17.31 31.62 9.76
C ALA A 382 18.43 30.70 9.26
N PHE A 383 18.71 29.61 9.98
CA PHE A 383 19.72 28.63 9.58
C PHE A 383 19.34 27.95 8.27
N MET A 384 18.10 27.49 8.15
CA MET A 384 17.58 26.85 6.93
C MET A 384 17.75 27.74 5.71
N LYS A 385 17.25 28.97 5.78
CA LYS A 385 17.28 29.95 4.70
C LYS A 385 18.70 30.29 4.28
N HIS A 386 19.58 30.62 5.24
CA HIS A 386 20.90 31.12 4.93
C HIS A 386 21.90 30.01 4.58
N SER A 387 21.88 28.89 5.31
CA SER A 387 22.89 27.84 5.19
C SER A 387 22.48 26.70 4.26
N ILE A 388 21.18 26.44 4.11
CA ILE A 388 20.67 25.33 3.30
C ILE A 388 20.11 25.85 1.98
N MET A 389 19.04 26.65 2.02
CA MET A 389 18.35 27.02 0.78
C MET A 389 19.15 28.01 -0.04
N SER A 390 19.54 29.16 0.53
CA SER A 390 20.26 30.20 -0.22
C SER A 390 21.67 29.78 -0.62
N HIS A 391 22.38 29.05 0.25
CA HIS A 391 23.78 28.70 0.03
C HIS A 391 23.99 27.37 -0.71
N LEU A 392 23.05 26.42 -0.62
CA LEU A 392 23.16 25.12 -1.31
C LEU A 392 22.12 25.01 -2.43
N PHE A 393 20.82 25.01 -2.09
CA PHE A 393 19.76 24.75 -3.07
C PHE A 393 19.76 25.78 -4.22
N MET A 394 19.83 27.07 -3.91
CA MET A 394 19.77 28.15 -4.91
C MET A 394 21.02 28.21 -5.81
N ARG A 395 22.09 27.47 -5.51
CA ARG A 395 23.22 27.29 -6.45
C ARG A 395 22.92 26.26 -7.53
N HIS A 396 22.12 25.26 -7.21
CA HIS A 396 21.75 24.20 -8.16
C HIS A 396 20.78 24.70 -9.24
N ILE A 397 19.89 25.64 -8.91
CA ILE A 397 18.94 26.24 -9.88
C ILE A 397 19.67 26.79 -11.13
N PRO A 398 20.57 27.79 -11.04
CA PRO A 398 21.28 28.31 -12.20
C PRO A 398 22.28 27.29 -12.78
N LYS A 399 22.93 26.46 -11.95
CA LYS A 399 23.88 25.43 -12.39
C LYS A 399 23.24 24.43 -13.37
N HIS A 400 21.99 24.06 -13.14
CA HIS A 400 21.22 23.16 -14.01
C HIS A 400 20.35 23.92 -15.03
N GLY A 401 20.43 25.25 -15.08
CA GLY A 401 19.61 26.09 -15.95
C GLY A 401 18.11 26.01 -15.67
N ALA A 402 17.73 25.64 -14.43
CA ALA A 402 16.34 25.58 -14.03
C ALA A 402 15.75 26.99 -13.90
N PRO A 403 14.45 27.19 -14.23
CA PRO A 403 13.79 28.46 -13.97
C PRO A 403 13.76 28.77 -12.47
N GLN A 404 13.73 30.06 -12.14
CA GLN A 404 13.49 30.50 -10.77
C GLN A 404 12.06 30.16 -10.33
N PRO A 405 11.82 29.88 -9.04
CA PRO A 405 10.48 29.67 -8.52
C PRO A 405 9.61 30.91 -8.75
N ASP A 406 8.36 30.69 -9.18
CA ASP A 406 7.37 31.75 -9.36
C ASP A 406 6.87 32.30 -8.02
N SER A 407 6.90 31.46 -6.98
CA SER A 407 6.64 31.88 -5.60
C SER A 407 7.39 30.98 -4.62
N LEU A 408 7.69 31.54 -3.44
CA LEU A 408 8.26 30.79 -2.32
C LEU A 408 7.61 31.22 -1.01
N ARG A 409 7.47 30.27 -0.09
CA ARG A 409 7.02 30.47 1.28
C ARG A 409 7.95 29.72 2.22
N GLU A 410 8.44 30.42 3.22
CA GLU A 410 9.26 29.84 4.29
C GLU A 410 8.76 30.38 5.62
N GLU A 411 8.39 29.52 6.55
CA GLU A 411 7.71 29.95 7.76
C GLU A 411 8.11 29.10 8.96
N GLU A 412 8.45 29.76 10.08
CA GLU A 412 8.62 29.02 11.33
C GLU A 412 7.25 28.68 11.92
N MET A 413 7.06 27.43 12.26
CA MET A 413 5.80 26.86 12.73
C MET A 413 6.05 25.87 13.87
N SER A 414 5.02 25.56 14.63
CA SER A 414 5.03 24.37 15.48
C SER A 414 4.85 23.11 14.62
N TYR A 415 5.22 21.94 15.16
CA TYR A 415 4.94 20.67 14.48
C TYR A 415 3.46 20.50 14.16
N LEU A 416 2.55 20.86 15.09
CA LEU A 416 1.10 20.81 14.83
C LEU A 416 0.72 21.70 13.64
N GLN A 417 1.15 22.96 13.62
CA GLN A 417 0.85 23.88 12.51
C GLN A 417 1.36 23.35 11.15
N ILE A 418 2.54 22.72 11.15
CA ILE A 418 3.10 22.10 9.95
C ILE A 418 2.24 20.94 9.46
N MET A 419 1.78 20.08 10.36
CA MET A 419 0.91 18.96 9.96
C MET A 419 -0.43 19.47 9.41
N GLU A 420 -0.91 20.62 9.88
CA GLU A 420 -2.16 21.22 9.38
C GLU A 420 -1.95 21.84 7.99
N GLU A 421 -0.74 22.31 7.73
CA GLU A 421 -0.36 22.90 6.46
C GLU A 421 -0.08 21.80 5.40
N TRP A 422 0.56 20.70 5.79
CA TRP A 422 1.21 19.77 4.85
C TRP A 422 0.26 19.10 3.85
N ASP A 423 -0.90 18.62 4.29
CA ASP A 423 -1.76 17.76 3.46
C ASP A 423 -2.22 18.46 2.15
N ASP A 424 -1.88 17.86 1.02
CA ASP A 424 -2.08 18.38 -0.34
C ASP A 424 -3.55 18.36 -0.80
N PHE A 425 -4.43 17.66 -0.08
CA PHE A 425 -5.81 17.42 -0.53
C PHE A 425 -6.88 17.96 0.43
N GLY A 426 -6.53 18.25 1.69
CA GLY A 426 -7.44 18.74 2.71
C GLY A 426 -7.73 20.24 2.66
N VAL A 427 -8.92 20.63 3.13
CA VAL A 427 -9.29 22.04 3.30
C VAL A 427 -8.46 22.65 4.45
N PRO A 428 -7.81 23.81 4.24
CA PRO A 428 -7.06 24.48 5.30
C PRO A 428 -7.86 24.63 6.61
N GLY A 429 -7.21 24.38 7.74
CA GLY A 429 -7.79 24.51 9.08
C GLY A 429 -8.59 23.30 9.60
N ASN A 430 -8.94 22.33 8.75
CA ASN A 430 -9.67 21.12 9.15
C ASN A 430 -8.87 19.82 8.89
N LYS A 431 -7.62 19.90 8.46
CA LYS A 431 -6.89 18.75 7.92
C LYS A 431 -6.71 17.61 8.92
N LEU A 432 -6.48 17.87 10.21
CA LEU A 432 -6.41 16.78 11.20
C LEU A 432 -7.76 16.29 11.72
N ASN A 433 -8.89 16.84 11.25
CA ASN A 433 -10.19 16.29 11.60
C ASN A 433 -10.43 15.01 10.80
N THR A 434 -9.96 13.90 11.37
CA THR A 434 -9.96 12.59 10.71
C THR A 434 -11.36 12.04 10.45
N GLN A 435 -12.38 12.51 11.17
CA GLN A 435 -13.77 12.13 10.92
C GLN A 435 -14.33 12.85 9.71
N LEU A 436 -14.10 14.17 9.61
CA LEU A 436 -14.51 14.95 8.46
C LEU A 436 -13.79 14.49 7.19
N GLU A 437 -12.46 14.35 7.25
CA GLU A 437 -11.65 13.99 6.09
C GLU A 437 -11.96 12.57 5.57
N ARG A 438 -12.29 11.61 6.46
CA ARG A 438 -12.61 10.24 6.02
C ARG A 438 -13.86 10.17 5.14
N THR A 439 -14.80 11.12 5.26
CA THR A 439 -15.99 11.13 4.40
C THR A 439 -15.66 11.46 2.95
N ARG A 440 -14.49 12.05 2.67
CA ARG A 440 -14.05 12.47 1.34
C ARG A 440 -13.34 11.34 0.59
N ARG A 441 -14.06 10.25 0.37
CA ARG A 441 -13.57 9.09 -0.39
C ARG A 441 -13.54 9.41 -1.89
N ASN A 442 -12.61 8.80 -2.60
CA ASN A 442 -12.48 8.98 -4.04
C ASN A 442 -12.08 7.68 -4.77
N ASN A 443 -12.15 7.71 -6.10
CA ASN A 443 -11.57 6.68 -6.95
C ASN A 443 -10.15 7.08 -7.35
N PHE A 444 -9.17 6.23 -7.05
CA PHE A 444 -7.79 6.48 -7.47
C PHE A 444 -7.01 5.22 -7.84
N LEU A 445 -5.96 5.43 -8.63
CA LEU A 445 -4.93 4.46 -8.96
C LEU A 445 -3.58 5.07 -8.63
N ALA A 446 -2.65 4.25 -8.14
CA ALA A 446 -1.27 4.67 -7.92
C ALA A 446 -0.29 3.58 -8.33
N ARG A 447 0.92 4.00 -8.71
CA ARG A 447 2.08 3.16 -9.04
C ARG A 447 3.29 3.74 -8.36
N THR A 448 4.21 2.87 -7.94
CA THR A 448 5.39 3.32 -7.21
C THR A 448 6.66 2.71 -7.70
N GLN A 449 7.68 3.55 -7.75
CA GLN A 449 9.06 3.18 -8.03
C GLN A 449 9.94 3.74 -6.93
N LEU A 450 10.90 2.95 -6.48
CA LEU A 450 11.94 3.35 -5.54
C LEU A 450 13.27 3.23 -6.27
N THR A 451 14.02 4.33 -6.36
CA THR A 451 15.41 4.26 -6.84
C THR A 451 16.27 3.55 -5.80
N VAL A 452 17.42 3.00 -6.18
CA VAL A 452 18.36 2.33 -5.25
C VAL A 452 19.76 2.94 -5.35
N GLY A 453 20.60 2.70 -4.34
CA GLY A 453 22.00 3.11 -4.34
C GLY A 453 22.26 4.63 -4.27
N GLN A 454 21.32 5.40 -3.71
CA GLN A 454 21.34 6.87 -3.68
C GLN A 454 21.43 7.51 -5.08
N ARG A 455 20.94 6.81 -6.11
CA ARG A 455 20.98 7.28 -7.49
C ARG A 455 19.69 7.97 -7.89
N GLY A 456 19.86 9.12 -8.56
CA GLY A 456 18.81 9.81 -9.31
C GLY A 456 18.92 9.51 -10.80
N PHE A 457 18.04 10.12 -11.58
CA PHE A 457 18.00 9.94 -13.04
C PHE A 457 19.03 10.81 -13.75
N SER A 458 19.51 10.35 -14.91
CA SER A 458 20.34 11.17 -15.80
C SER A 458 19.52 12.26 -16.50
N ASP A 459 20.17 13.30 -16.98
CA ASP A 459 19.50 14.38 -17.74
C ASP A 459 18.72 13.86 -18.94
N LYS A 460 19.25 12.82 -19.61
CA LYS A 460 18.61 12.22 -20.79
C LYS A 460 17.29 11.56 -20.43
N THR A 461 17.27 10.75 -19.37
CA THR A 461 16.07 10.01 -18.96
C THR A 461 15.05 10.91 -18.28
N LEU A 462 15.50 11.93 -17.52
CA LEU A 462 14.63 12.98 -16.97
C LEU A 462 13.88 13.71 -18.07
N ARG A 463 14.55 14.12 -19.16
CA ARG A 463 13.88 14.75 -20.30
C ARG A 463 12.81 13.83 -20.88
N ASN A 464 13.11 12.54 -21.08
CA ASN A 464 12.11 11.61 -21.61
C ASN A 464 10.85 11.52 -20.73
N ILE A 465 11.02 11.37 -19.42
CA ILE A 465 9.89 11.33 -18.47
C ILE A 465 9.10 12.65 -18.51
N THR A 466 9.79 13.77 -18.43
CA THR A 466 9.16 15.07 -18.23
C THR A 466 8.50 15.65 -19.48
N HIS A 467 9.05 15.37 -20.67
CA HIS A 467 8.36 15.65 -21.94
C HIS A 467 7.06 14.86 -22.03
N MET A 468 7.05 13.58 -21.65
CA MET A 468 5.80 12.82 -21.58
C MET A 468 4.79 13.45 -20.62
N LEU A 469 5.19 13.79 -19.38
CA LEU A 469 4.29 14.41 -18.41
C LEU A 469 3.71 15.74 -18.92
N PHE A 470 4.55 16.57 -19.54
CA PHE A 470 4.15 17.87 -20.07
C PHE A 470 3.22 17.73 -21.28
N ASP A 471 3.60 16.91 -22.27
CA ASP A 471 2.85 16.73 -23.51
C ASP A 471 1.51 16.06 -23.26
N GLU A 472 1.45 15.02 -22.43
CA GLU A 472 0.19 14.38 -22.04
C GLU A 472 -0.72 15.36 -21.29
N ASN A 473 -0.16 16.20 -20.42
CA ASN A 473 -0.95 17.26 -19.80
C ASN A 473 -1.56 18.17 -20.87
N LEU A 474 -0.77 18.65 -21.84
CA LEU A 474 -1.27 19.49 -22.93
C LEU A 474 -2.38 18.80 -23.75
N ARG A 475 -2.24 17.50 -24.04
CA ARG A 475 -3.26 16.70 -24.75
C ARG A 475 -4.59 16.59 -23.99
N HIS A 476 -4.56 16.78 -22.68
CA HIS A 476 -5.72 16.74 -21.78
C HIS A 476 -6.18 18.13 -21.27
N ILE A 477 -5.48 19.21 -21.64
CA ILE A 477 -5.98 20.58 -21.43
C ILE A 477 -7.14 20.85 -22.38
N GLY A 478 -8.19 21.52 -21.90
CA GLY A 478 -9.35 21.87 -22.73
C GLY A 478 -10.28 20.71 -23.10
N ARG A 479 -9.88 19.44 -22.92
CA ARG A 479 -10.77 18.26 -23.03
C ARG A 479 -11.62 18.00 -21.80
N SER A 480 -11.67 18.94 -20.87
CA SER A 480 -12.80 19.03 -19.95
C SER A 480 -13.98 19.63 -20.71
N SER A 481 -15.06 18.85 -20.86
CA SER A 481 -16.35 19.18 -21.50
C SER A 481 -16.38 19.35 -23.03
N SER A 482 -16.65 18.27 -23.75
CA SER A 482 -17.88 18.12 -24.56
C SER A 482 -17.88 16.80 -25.35
N GLU A 483 -18.94 16.01 -25.14
CA GLU A 483 -19.62 15.18 -26.16
C GLU A 483 -18.78 14.28 -27.08
N SER A 484 -18.55 13.05 -26.62
CA SER A 484 -18.79 11.86 -27.45
C SER A 484 -19.05 10.69 -26.50
N ASP A 485 -20.25 10.11 -26.58
CA ASP A 485 -20.70 8.84 -25.94
C ASP A 485 -21.60 8.93 -24.69
N GLY A 486 -22.31 10.03 -24.42
CA GLY A 486 -23.42 10.06 -23.43
C GLY A 486 -23.05 9.76 -21.97
N LEU A 487 -21.80 9.39 -21.70
CA LEU A 487 -21.18 9.26 -20.39
C LEU A 487 -20.42 10.55 -20.15
N GLN A 488 -20.82 11.32 -19.13
CA GLN A 488 -19.97 12.39 -18.60
C GLN A 488 -18.61 11.78 -18.27
N GLN A 489 -17.58 12.02 -19.09
CA GLN A 489 -16.23 11.64 -18.73
C GLN A 489 -15.88 12.40 -17.45
N ALA A 490 -15.75 11.67 -16.35
CA ALA A 490 -15.39 12.22 -15.06
C ALA A 490 -14.12 13.07 -15.18
N ARG A 491 -14.12 14.23 -14.51
CA ARG A 491 -12.89 15.02 -14.38
C ARG A 491 -11.95 14.26 -13.45
N TRP A 492 -10.81 13.83 -13.99
CA TRP A 492 -9.74 13.20 -13.22
C TRP A 492 -8.51 14.10 -13.21
N ASN A 493 -7.71 13.97 -12.16
CA ASN A 493 -6.43 14.63 -12.00
C ASN A 493 -5.31 13.59 -11.95
N TRP A 494 -4.10 14.02 -12.26
CA TRP A 494 -2.88 13.22 -12.12
C TRP A 494 -1.88 13.93 -11.22
N ASN A 495 -1.09 13.14 -10.49
CA ASN A 495 0.00 13.62 -9.64
C ASN A 495 1.19 12.67 -9.74
N VAL A 496 2.38 13.24 -9.77
CA VAL A 496 3.64 12.52 -9.55
C VAL A 496 4.32 13.13 -8.34
N TYR A 497 4.47 12.35 -7.27
CA TYR A 497 5.29 12.71 -6.11
C TYR A 497 6.66 12.05 -6.24
N MET A 498 7.72 12.83 -6.08
CA MET A 498 9.08 12.35 -5.89
C MET A 498 9.52 12.74 -4.47
N GLU A 499 9.34 11.82 -3.54
CA GLU A 499 9.69 11.98 -2.13
C GLU A 499 11.19 11.81 -1.93
N MET A 500 11.85 12.76 -1.24
CA MET A 500 13.26 12.63 -0.87
C MET A 500 13.41 11.52 0.18
N TYR A 501 13.53 10.30 -0.31
CA TYR A 501 13.68 9.11 0.52
C TYR A 501 15.09 9.06 1.12
N GLY A 502 16.10 9.31 0.29
CA GLY A 502 17.52 9.19 0.66
C GLY A 502 18.20 10.48 1.09
N GLY A 503 19.25 10.82 0.36
CA GLY A 503 20.24 11.84 0.71
C GLY A 503 21.28 11.32 1.71
N PRO A 504 22.14 12.21 2.24
CA PRO A 504 23.20 11.79 3.13
C PRO A 504 22.67 11.32 4.49
N SER A 505 23.02 10.08 4.86
CA SER A 505 22.81 9.48 6.19
C SER A 505 21.37 9.54 6.77
N PRO A 506 20.31 9.19 6.01
CA PRO A 506 18.98 9.09 6.57
C PRO A 506 18.92 7.98 7.62
N ARG A 507 18.19 8.21 8.71
CA ARG A 507 18.11 7.30 9.86
C ARG A 507 17.62 5.91 9.47
N HIS A 508 16.62 5.81 8.59
CA HIS A 508 16.04 4.54 8.16
C HIS A 508 16.97 3.69 7.28
N ALA A 509 18.05 4.26 6.73
CA ALA A 509 19.05 3.54 5.96
C ALA A 509 20.16 2.92 6.82
N ALA A 510 20.14 3.15 8.13
CA ALA A 510 21.12 2.54 9.02
C ALA A 510 20.99 1.01 8.99
N ALA A 511 22.13 0.32 8.90
CA ALA A 511 22.19 -1.11 8.66
C ALA A 511 21.38 -1.93 9.68
N GLU A 512 21.36 -1.51 10.94
CA GLU A 512 20.62 -2.19 12.00
C GLU A 512 19.09 -2.08 11.84
N LEU A 513 18.60 -0.99 11.23
CA LEU A 513 17.16 -0.84 10.95
C LEU A 513 16.75 -1.59 9.69
N ALA A 514 17.56 -1.50 8.63
CA ALA A 514 17.35 -2.25 7.41
C ALA A 514 17.31 -3.76 7.68
N HIS A 515 18.26 -4.25 8.48
CA HIS A 515 18.37 -5.67 8.84
C HIS A 515 17.22 -6.15 9.74
N ALA A 516 16.73 -5.31 10.66
CA ALA A 516 15.62 -5.62 11.56
C ALA A 516 14.22 -5.53 10.91
N SER A 517 14.15 -5.40 9.59
CA SER A 517 12.93 -5.16 8.83
C SER A 517 12.79 -6.12 7.66
N SER A 518 11.55 -6.45 7.32
CA SER A 518 11.23 -7.19 6.10
C SER A 518 11.21 -6.32 4.85
N PHE A 519 11.34 -5.00 4.98
CA PHE A 519 11.52 -4.08 3.86
C PHE A 519 13.00 -3.65 3.81
N PRO A 520 13.84 -4.25 2.95
CA PRO A 520 15.29 -4.00 2.96
C PRO A 520 15.72 -2.76 2.18
N PHE A 521 14.89 -2.25 1.28
CA PHE A 521 15.29 -1.22 0.31
C PHE A 521 15.28 0.16 0.98
N ARG A 522 16.38 0.48 1.67
CA ARG A 522 16.51 1.70 2.50
C ARG A 522 17.45 2.74 1.95
N ASP A 523 18.17 2.43 0.88
CA ASP A 523 19.23 3.25 0.30
C ASP A 523 18.79 3.99 -0.98
N GLY A 524 17.49 4.12 -1.24
CA GLY A 524 17.00 4.88 -2.40
C GLY A 524 17.18 6.39 -2.28
N LEU A 525 17.26 7.10 -3.41
CA LEU A 525 17.21 8.57 -3.42
C LEU A 525 15.76 9.06 -3.46
N TRP A 526 14.97 8.52 -4.39
CA TRP A 526 13.58 8.91 -4.63
C TRP A 526 12.63 7.76 -4.37
N LEU A 527 11.59 8.03 -3.58
CA LEU A 527 10.37 7.24 -3.56
C LEU A 527 9.34 7.96 -4.43
N ILE A 528 8.99 7.36 -5.57
CA ILE A 528 8.16 7.97 -6.61
C ILE A 528 6.77 7.36 -6.55
N GLN A 529 5.74 8.21 -6.56
CA GLN A 529 4.35 7.81 -6.66
C GLN A 529 3.70 8.55 -7.83
N SER A 530 3.34 7.81 -8.88
CA SER A 530 2.47 8.30 -9.96
C SER A 530 1.04 7.90 -9.65
N SER A 531 0.09 8.82 -9.77
CA SER A 531 -1.30 8.56 -9.44
C SER A 531 -2.28 9.30 -10.36
N VAL A 532 -3.47 8.72 -10.51
CA VAL A 532 -4.64 9.37 -11.10
C VAL A 532 -5.82 9.18 -10.18
N GLY A 533 -6.69 10.20 -10.09
CA GLY A 533 -7.86 10.13 -9.23
C GLY A 533 -8.98 11.07 -9.65
N THR A 534 -10.20 10.78 -9.20
CA THR A 534 -11.37 11.65 -9.37
C THR A 534 -11.75 12.33 -8.06
N TRP A 535 -12.71 13.24 -8.13
CA TRP A 535 -13.38 13.76 -6.95
C TRP A 535 -14.61 12.90 -6.62
N GLY A 536 -14.74 12.49 -5.36
CA GLY A 536 -15.90 11.74 -4.88
C GLY A 536 -16.12 10.43 -5.63
N HIS A 537 -17.38 10.12 -5.93
CA HIS A 537 -17.83 8.85 -6.51
C HIS A 537 -17.66 8.72 -8.02
N GLN A 538 -17.07 9.73 -8.70
CA GLN A 538 -16.93 9.69 -10.15
C GLN A 538 -15.98 8.56 -10.60
N SER A 539 -16.32 7.85 -11.68
CA SER A 539 -15.53 6.74 -12.20
C SER A 539 -14.26 7.21 -12.91
N LEU A 540 -13.17 6.44 -12.82
CA LEU A 540 -11.96 6.71 -13.61
C LEU A 540 -12.16 6.21 -15.05
N GLY A 541 -12.09 7.12 -16.02
CA GLY A 541 -12.19 6.77 -17.44
C GLY A 541 -10.92 6.09 -17.98
N PRO A 542 -11.00 5.42 -19.15
CA PRO A 542 -9.87 4.72 -19.77
C PRO A 542 -8.63 5.60 -20.03
N GLN A 543 -8.83 6.91 -20.23
CA GLN A 543 -7.73 7.87 -20.42
C GLN A 543 -6.84 7.97 -19.17
N ALA A 544 -7.42 7.97 -17.98
CA ALA A 544 -6.67 8.04 -16.72
C ALA A 544 -5.81 6.79 -16.52
N HIS A 545 -6.35 5.61 -16.87
CA HIS A 545 -5.61 4.36 -16.86
C HIS A 545 -4.42 4.38 -17.83
N ARG A 546 -4.66 4.81 -19.08
CA ARG A 546 -3.61 4.91 -20.10
C ARG A 546 -2.51 5.87 -19.69
N TRP A 547 -2.87 7.03 -19.15
CA TRP A 547 -1.91 8.01 -18.65
C TRP A 547 -1.01 7.40 -17.57
N LEU A 548 -1.60 6.69 -16.60
CA LEU A 548 -0.84 6.09 -15.52
C LEU A 548 0.11 4.98 -16.01
N SER A 549 -0.35 4.12 -16.92
CA SER A 549 0.50 3.09 -17.54
C SER A 549 1.65 3.73 -18.32
N LEU A 550 1.38 4.78 -19.10
CA LEU A 550 2.41 5.51 -19.84
C LEU A 550 3.45 6.13 -18.90
N ALA A 551 3.00 6.76 -17.81
CA ALA A 551 3.89 7.32 -16.81
C ALA A 551 4.76 6.24 -16.16
N GLU A 552 4.16 5.12 -15.79
CA GLU A 552 4.87 3.98 -15.25
C GLU A 552 5.92 3.43 -16.23
N ASP A 553 5.59 3.25 -17.50
CA ASP A 553 6.51 2.75 -18.53
C ASP A 553 7.72 3.68 -18.74
N HIS A 554 7.49 5.01 -18.70
CA HIS A 554 8.58 5.99 -18.83
C HIS A 554 9.51 5.95 -17.63
N PHE A 555 8.99 5.88 -16.41
CA PHE A 555 9.81 5.74 -15.21
C PHE A 555 10.59 4.42 -15.19
N GLN A 556 9.95 3.30 -15.57
CA GLN A 556 10.64 2.01 -15.65
C GLN A 556 11.75 2.01 -16.71
N SER A 557 11.47 2.56 -17.88
CA SER A 557 12.45 2.68 -18.97
C SER A 557 13.62 3.58 -18.56
N ALA A 558 13.36 4.67 -17.84
CA ALA A 558 14.38 5.55 -17.29
C ALA A 558 15.28 4.84 -16.28
N LEU A 559 14.70 4.10 -15.33
CA LEU A 559 15.46 3.30 -14.36
C LEU A 559 16.37 2.30 -15.07
N ALA A 560 15.84 1.56 -16.04
CA ALA A 560 16.60 0.59 -16.82
C ALA A 560 17.74 1.26 -17.62
N ALA A 561 17.46 2.37 -18.31
CA ALA A 561 18.45 3.10 -19.10
C ALA A 561 19.59 3.70 -18.25
N ASP A 562 19.29 4.10 -17.02
CA ASP A 562 20.29 4.59 -16.07
C ASP A 562 20.96 3.45 -15.27
N GLY A 563 20.59 2.19 -15.50
CA GLY A 563 21.11 1.04 -14.78
C GLY A 563 20.77 1.07 -13.28
N ILE A 564 19.59 1.59 -12.93
CA ILE A 564 19.06 1.63 -11.57
C ILE A 564 18.06 0.48 -11.43
N GLU A 565 18.29 -0.39 -10.45
CA GLU A 565 17.35 -1.48 -10.20
C GLU A 565 15.99 -0.94 -9.75
N ARG A 566 14.91 -1.49 -10.33
CA ARG A 566 13.54 -1.15 -9.95
C ARG A 566 13.16 -1.84 -8.64
N ARG A 567 12.79 -1.05 -7.64
CA ARG A 567 12.09 -1.50 -6.43
C ARG A 567 10.76 -0.76 -6.28
N SER A 568 9.91 -1.21 -5.37
CA SER A 568 8.64 -0.54 -5.03
C SER A 568 8.42 -0.51 -3.52
N PHE A 569 7.42 0.25 -3.06
CA PHE A 569 7.18 0.45 -1.64
C PHE A 569 5.89 -0.25 -1.19
N PRO A 570 5.94 -1.18 -0.21
CA PRO A 570 4.81 -2.05 0.12
C PRO A 570 3.59 -1.31 0.70
N CYS A 571 3.75 -0.11 1.29
CA CYS A 571 2.60 0.70 1.70
C CYS A 571 1.73 1.17 0.53
N TYR A 572 2.27 1.17 -0.68
CA TYR A 572 1.58 1.58 -1.90
C TYR A 572 1.30 0.36 -2.77
N ALA A 573 0.56 -0.59 -2.20
CA ALA A 573 0.23 -1.86 -2.84
C ALA A 573 -0.39 -1.65 -4.24
N ASP A 574 0.09 -2.42 -5.20
CA ASP A 574 -0.31 -2.33 -6.60
C ASP A 574 -1.16 -3.52 -7.04
N ALA A 575 -2.34 -3.23 -7.58
CA ALA A 575 -3.30 -4.24 -8.03
C ALA A 575 -2.81 -5.03 -9.25
N THR A 576 -1.92 -4.46 -10.08
CA THR A 576 -1.40 -5.15 -11.28
C THR A 576 -0.44 -6.27 -10.92
N LEU A 577 0.22 -6.17 -9.76
CA LEU A 577 1.21 -7.15 -9.31
C LEU A 577 0.58 -8.38 -8.63
N ARG A 578 -0.76 -8.45 -8.51
CA ARG A 578 -1.48 -9.52 -7.80
C ARG A 578 -1.39 -10.88 -8.47
N LYS A 579 -1.37 -10.91 -9.80
CA LYS A 579 -1.41 -12.17 -10.58
C LYS A 579 -0.07 -12.88 -10.68
N GLY A 580 1.00 -12.28 -10.16
CA GLY A 580 2.34 -12.85 -10.19
C GLY A 580 3.05 -12.73 -8.85
N GLU A 581 4.22 -13.33 -8.78
CA GLU A 581 5.10 -13.26 -7.60
C GLU A 581 6.06 -12.07 -7.66
N GLN A 582 5.89 -11.17 -8.64
CA GLN A 582 6.79 -10.03 -8.88
C GLN A 582 6.82 -9.08 -7.68
N TRP A 583 5.69 -8.86 -6.99
CA TRP A 583 5.63 -7.99 -5.82
C TRP A 583 6.55 -8.47 -4.69
N LYS A 584 6.76 -9.78 -4.55
CA LYS A 584 7.66 -10.37 -3.54
C LYS A 584 9.08 -9.85 -3.73
N HIS A 585 9.55 -9.88 -4.98
CA HIS A 585 10.86 -9.36 -5.33
C HIS A 585 10.93 -7.83 -5.23
N LEU A 586 9.91 -7.12 -5.72
CA LEU A 586 9.90 -5.65 -5.74
C LEU A 586 9.85 -5.02 -4.33
N TYR A 587 9.16 -5.65 -3.37
CA TYR A 587 9.02 -5.12 -2.01
C TYR A 587 10.05 -5.67 -1.02
N HIS A 588 10.47 -6.93 -1.17
CA HIS A 588 11.26 -7.59 -0.13
C HIS A 588 12.57 -8.21 -0.65
N GLY A 589 12.69 -8.51 -1.93
CA GLY A 589 13.81 -9.27 -2.48
C GLY A 589 13.78 -10.75 -2.07
N GLU A 590 14.54 -11.59 -2.76
CA GLU A 590 14.39 -13.05 -2.64
C GLU A 590 14.77 -13.62 -1.26
N SER A 591 15.88 -13.15 -0.67
CA SER A 591 16.38 -13.71 0.60
C SER A 591 15.39 -13.49 1.73
N ILE A 592 14.90 -12.26 1.88
CA ILE A 592 13.92 -11.92 2.92
C ILE A 592 12.60 -12.63 2.65
N MET A 593 12.18 -12.79 1.39
CA MET A 593 10.97 -13.54 1.09
C MET A 593 11.02 -14.99 1.56
N ARG A 594 12.17 -15.66 1.46
CA ARG A 594 12.33 -17.02 2.01
C ARG A 594 12.20 -17.04 3.54
N GLU A 595 12.78 -16.06 4.23
CA GLU A 595 12.63 -15.90 5.69
C GLU A 595 11.16 -15.64 6.09
N LEU A 596 10.46 -14.81 5.32
CA LEU A 596 9.04 -14.51 5.51
C LEU A 596 8.18 -15.74 5.31
N GLU A 597 8.45 -16.56 4.30
CA GLU A 597 7.74 -17.83 4.06
C GLU A 597 7.91 -18.80 5.24
N VAL A 598 9.13 -18.95 5.76
CA VAL A 598 9.40 -19.78 6.96
C VAL A 598 8.62 -19.25 8.16
N THR A 599 8.71 -17.95 8.42
CA THR A 599 8.01 -17.29 9.53
C THR A 599 6.50 -17.46 9.41
N LYS A 600 5.96 -17.26 8.19
CA LYS A 600 4.53 -17.35 7.90
C LYS A 600 4.00 -18.76 8.18
N ARG A 601 4.70 -19.80 7.74
CA ARG A 601 4.33 -21.19 8.03
C ARG A 601 4.35 -21.52 9.52
N ALA A 602 5.28 -20.93 10.27
CA ALA A 602 5.40 -21.16 11.70
C ALA A 602 4.25 -20.52 12.51
N VAL A 603 3.86 -19.27 12.17
CA VAL A 603 2.84 -18.53 12.94
C VAL A 603 1.43 -18.64 12.38
N ASP A 604 1.29 -19.03 11.12
CA ASP A 604 0.02 -19.22 10.42
C ASP A 604 0.08 -20.43 9.44
N PRO A 605 0.14 -21.66 9.97
CA PRO A 605 0.21 -22.88 9.15
C PRO A 605 -1.05 -23.14 8.33
N TRP A 606 -2.18 -22.53 8.68
CA TRP A 606 -3.45 -22.65 7.94
C TRP A 606 -3.60 -21.60 6.83
N ASN A 607 -2.69 -20.62 6.76
CA ASN A 607 -2.84 -19.47 5.90
C ASN A 607 -4.18 -18.73 6.15
N THR A 608 -4.55 -18.58 7.42
CA THR A 608 -5.76 -17.87 7.87
C THR A 608 -5.71 -16.39 7.47
N PHE A 609 -4.57 -15.72 7.68
CA PHE A 609 -4.36 -14.34 7.25
C PHE A 609 -3.87 -14.32 5.81
N ARG A 610 -4.80 -14.30 4.86
CA ARG A 610 -4.49 -14.31 3.43
C ARG A 610 -5.27 -13.25 2.68
N SER A 611 -4.74 -12.87 1.53
CA SER A 611 -5.33 -12.03 0.49
C SER A 611 -4.77 -12.45 -0.87
N PRO A 612 -5.21 -11.83 -1.99
CA PRO A 612 -4.61 -12.12 -3.29
C PRO A 612 -3.12 -11.72 -3.43
N MET A 613 -2.51 -11.04 -2.46
CA MET A 613 -1.06 -10.78 -2.40
C MET A 613 -0.39 -11.53 -1.24
N SER A 614 -0.82 -12.76 -0.95
CA SER A 614 -0.25 -13.56 0.16
C SER A 614 1.16 -14.05 -0.14
N ILE A 615 2.03 -14.05 0.88
CA ILE A 615 3.40 -14.59 0.84
C ILE A 615 3.44 -16.03 0.31
N TRP A 616 2.40 -16.82 0.53
CA TRP A 616 2.28 -18.14 -0.07
C TRP A 616 0.83 -18.45 -0.43
N GLY A 617 0.67 -19.09 -1.59
CA GLY A 617 -0.55 -19.02 -2.38
C GLY A 617 -1.78 -19.75 -1.81
N THR A 618 -2.93 -19.39 -2.37
CA THR A 618 -4.21 -20.11 -2.32
C THR A 618 -4.25 -21.34 -3.24
N GLN A 619 -3.23 -21.49 -4.12
CA GLN A 619 -3.07 -22.62 -5.05
C GLN A 619 -2.25 -23.79 -4.48
N ASN A 620 -1.51 -23.60 -3.38
CA ASN A 620 -0.93 -24.71 -2.61
C ASN A 620 -1.98 -25.32 -1.65
N ARG A 621 -3.20 -25.51 -2.15
CA ARG A 621 -4.20 -26.39 -1.53
C ARG A 621 -3.78 -27.84 -1.72
N LEU A 622 -2.69 -28.24 -1.07
CA LEU A 622 -2.71 -29.59 -0.49
C LEU A 622 -3.49 -29.46 0.81
N PRO A 623 -4.53 -30.28 1.05
CA PRO A 623 -5.26 -30.26 2.31
C PRO A 623 -4.37 -30.83 3.42
N LEU A 624 -3.38 -30.04 3.86
CA LEU A 624 -2.61 -30.28 5.07
C LEU A 624 -3.56 -30.34 6.28
N GLY A 625 -4.69 -29.64 6.23
CA GLY A 625 -5.73 -29.73 7.25
C GLY A 625 -6.41 -31.10 7.28
N GLU A 626 -6.58 -31.78 6.15
CA GLU A 626 -7.23 -33.10 6.12
C GLU A 626 -6.25 -34.20 6.52
N LYS A 627 -4.98 -34.10 6.10
CA LYS A 627 -3.94 -35.02 6.57
C LYS A 627 -3.71 -34.90 8.07
N HIS A 628 -3.53 -33.70 8.62
CA HIS A 628 -3.35 -33.52 10.06
C HIS A 628 -4.63 -33.84 10.85
N ARG A 629 -5.83 -33.60 10.29
CA ARG A 629 -7.10 -34.02 10.91
C ARG A 629 -7.21 -35.54 10.93
N GLN A 630 -6.85 -36.24 9.85
CA GLN A 630 -6.83 -37.70 9.80
C GLN A 630 -5.76 -38.29 10.73
N GLU A 631 -4.58 -37.68 10.82
CA GLU A 631 -3.51 -38.08 11.74
C GLU A 631 -3.92 -37.85 13.21
N ALA A 632 -4.59 -36.74 13.53
CA ALA A 632 -5.11 -36.47 14.86
C ALA A 632 -6.29 -37.40 15.25
N LEU A 633 -7.20 -37.67 14.30
CA LEU A 633 -8.28 -38.65 14.47
C LEU A 633 -7.73 -40.06 14.63
N GLN A 634 -6.67 -40.43 13.90
CA GLN A 634 -6.01 -41.72 14.01
C GLN A 634 -5.27 -41.84 15.35
N ALA A 635 -4.58 -40.79 15.80
CA ALA A 635 -3.93 -40.77 17.11
C ALA A 635 -4.93 -40.90 18.27
N ASP A 636 -6.13 -40.28 18.17
CA ASP A 636 -7.19 -40.45 19.17
C ASP A 636 -7.81 -41.85 19.15
N LYS A 637 -7.98 -42.44 17.95
CA LYS A 637 -8.41 -43.84 17.78
C LYS A 637 -7.40 -44.81 18.37
N ASP A 638 -6.11 -44.63 18.10
CA ASP A 638 -5.03 -45.49 18.61
C ASP A 638 -4.92 -45.39 20.13
N LYS A 639 -5.13 -44.20 20.69
CA LYS A 639 -5.15 -43.98 22.15
C LYS A 639 -6.35 -44.66 22.81
N LYS A 640 -7.54 -44.60 22.20
CA LYS A 640 -8.73 -45.32 22.66
C LYS A 640 -8.56 -46.84 22.56
N ALA A 641 -8.04 -47.33 21.44
CA ALA A 641 -7.77 -48.76 21.24
C ALA A 641 -6.76 -49.29 22.26
N LYS A 642 -5.72 -48.51 22.60
CA LYS A 642 -4.76 -48.88 23.64
C LYS A 642 -5.41 -48.94 25.03
N LEU A 643 -6.27 -47.97 25.36
CA LEU A 643 -7.02 -47.97 26.62
C LEU A 643 -7.98 -49.17 26.72
N GLU A 644 -8.66 -49.53 25.63
CA GLU A 644 -9.54 -50.70 25.59
C GLU A 644 -8.76 -52.01 25.72
N LYS A 645 -7.59 -52.11 25.08
CA LYS A 645 -6.72 -53.30 25.18
C LYS A 645 -6.17 -53.49 26.60
N GLU A 646 -5.79 -52.39 27.26
CA GLU A 646 -5.39 -52.40 28.67
C GLU A 646 -6.55 -52.74 29.61
N LYS A 647 -7.78 -52.30 29.28
CA LYS A 647 -9.00 -52.65 30.02
C LYS A 647 -9.37 -54.12 29.84
N TYR A 648 -9.23 -54.67 28.63
CA TYR A 648 -9.48 -56.07 28.31
C TYR A 648 -8.46 -57.02 28.98
N ALA A 649 -7.18 -56.64 28.99
CA ALA A 649 -6.12 -57.38 29.68
C ALA A 649 -6.28 -57.41 31.21
N LYS A 650 -6.96 -56.40 31.79
CA LYS A 650 -7.31 -56.38 33.21
C LYS A 650 -8.57 -57.19 33.56
N LEU A 651 -9.45 -57.43 32.58
CA LEU A 651 -10.73 -58.13 32.77
C LEU A 651 -10.66 -59.63 32.48
N HIS A 652 -9.63 -60.11 31.79
CA HIS A 652 -9.47 -61.53 31.45
C HIS A 652 -8.06 -62.08 31.79
N PRO A 653 -7.78 -62.40 33.07
CA PRO A 653 -6.59 -63.17 33.42
C PRO A 653 -6.92 -64.67 33.41
N ALA A 654 -6.62 -65.37 32.31
CA ALA A 654 -6.57 -66.85 32.25
C ALA A 654 -5.77 -67.26 30.99
N MET A 655 -4.94 -68.30 30.95
CA MET A 655 -4.76 -69.46 31.82
C MET A 655 -3.38 -70.08 31.46
N GLN A 656 -2.52 -70.32 32.45
CA GLN A 656 -1.32 -71.17 32.34
C GLN A 656 -1.66 -72.57 32.86
N MET A 657 -1.31 -73.62 32.10
CA MET A 657 -0.79 -74.94 32.49
C MET A 657 -1.06 -75.95 31.35
N GLY A 658 -0.14 -76.81 30.87
CA GLY A 658 1.25 -77.06 31.23
C GLY A 658 1.94 -78.10 30.30
N LYS A 659 3.28 -78.18 30.44
CA LYS A 659 4.23 -79.34 30.35
C LYS A 659 4.05 -80.39 29.22
N HIS A 660 5.05 -80.96 28.52
CA HIS A 660 6.52 -81.11 28.65
C HIS A 660 7.09 -81.79 27.35
N HIS A 661 8.43 -81.82 27.22
CA HIS A 661 9.31 -82.52 26.22
C HIS A 661 9.40 -81.85 24.83
N GLY A 662 10.54 -81.50 24.24
CA GLY A 662 11.94 -81.84 24.48
C GLY A 662 12.54 -82.46 23.21
N ALA A 663 13.21 -81.66 22.36
CA ALA A 663 14.37 -82.09 21.54
C ALA A 663 14.92 -80.94 20.68
N THR A 664 16.22 -80.76 20.84
CA THR A 664 17.15 -79.77 20.27
C THR A 664 17.74 -80.27 18.96
N ILE A 665 18.00 -79.41 17.96
CA ILE A 665 19.23 -79.50 17.14
C ILE A 665 19.73 -78.08 16.79
N LYS A 666 20.99 -77.82 17.14
CA LYS A 666 21.82 -76.66 16.81
C LYS A 666 22.46 -76.85 15.42
N THR A 667 22.77 -75.76 14.72
CA THR A 667 24.07 -75.64 14.04
C THR A 667 24.44 -74.18 13.73
N THR A 668 25.74 -73.94 13.88
CA THR A 668 26.52 -72.73 13.68
C THR A 668 27.10 -72.62 12.26
N GLN A 669 27.47 -71.38 11.91
CA GLN A 669 28.67 -70.96 11.18
C GLN A 669 28.69 -70.80 9.63
N THR A 670 29.19 -69.59 9.29
CA THR A 670 30.16 -69.20 8.24
C THR A 670 29.75 -68.85 6.80
N HIS A 671 30.31 -67.72 6.37
CA HIS A 671 30.34 -67.08 5.05
C HIS A 671 30.89 -67.96 3.91
N VAL A 672 30.36 -67.77 2.69
CA VAL A 672 31.14 -67.66 1.42
C VAL A 672 30.37 -66.79 0.39
N LYS A 673 31.14 -66.03 -0.42
CA LYS A 673 30.76 -65.18 -1.56
C LYS A 673 30.35 -65.96 -2.82
N GLY A 674 29.40 -65.39 -3.57
CA GLY A 674 29.46 -65.22 -5.04
C GLY A 674 28.94 -66.36 -5.93
N VAL A 675 28.04 -66.02 -6.87
CA VAL A 675 28.22 -66.08 -8.35
C VAL A 675 26.87 -65.81 -9.05
N LYS A 676 26.96 -65.09 -10.18
CA LYS A 676 25.94 -64.69 -11.18
C LYS A 676 25.14 -65.87 -11.74
N ILE A 677 23.99 -65.66 -12.41
CA ILE A 677 23.89 -65.78 -13.89
C ILE A 677 22.46 -65.45 -14.43
N LEU A 678 22.45 -64.64 -15.51
CA LEU A 678 21.61 -64.54 -16.74
C LEU A 678 20.10 -64.13 -16.78
N HIS A 679 19.86 -63.25 -17.76
CA HIS A 679 18.60 -62.73 -18.36
C HIS A 679 17.73 -63.79 -19.08
N PRO A 680 16.50 -63.46 -19.53
CA PRO A 680 16.30 -62.93 -20.90
C PRO A 680 15.22 -61.81 -21.07
N LEU A 681 15.48 -60.90 -22.02
CA LEU A 681 14.50 -60.17 -22.89
C LEU A 681 14.19 -61.08 -24.12
N PRO A 682 13.23 -60.84 -25.08
CA PRO A 682 12.88 -59.53 -25.69
C PRO A 682 11.47 -59.37 -26.37
N ARG A 683 11.34 -58.27 -27.15
CA ARG A 683 10.42 -57.90 -28.29
C ARG A 683 9.38 -56.81 -27.96
N SER A 684 9.10 -55.77 -28.74
CA SER A 684 9.67 -55.20 -30.00
C SER A 684 9.00 -53.83 -30.28
N LEU A 685 9.77 -52.90 -30.87
CA LEU A 685 9.50 -51.56 -31.47
C LEU A 685 8.53 -51.60 -32.70
N PRO A 686 8.27 -50.54 -33.54
CA PRO A 686 9.00 -49.25 -33.76
C PRO A 686 8.18 -47.97 -34.18
N TRP A 687 8.90 -46.83 -34.32
CA TRP A 687 8.96 -45.84 -35.44
C TRP A 687 9.08 -44.37 -34.96
N THR A 688 10.30 -43.79 -35.00
CA THR A 688 10.89 -42.82 -35.98
C THR A 688 10.51 -41.35 -35.74
N GLY A 689 11.41 -40.35 -35.77
CA GLY A 689 12.84 -40.34 -36.09
C GLY A 689 13.39 -38.90 -36.12
N MET A 690 14.72 -38.81 -35.96
CA MET A 690 15.71 -37.90 -36.58
C MET A 690 15.49 -36.36 -36.55
N GLY A 691 16.47 -35.51 -36.25
CA GLY A 691 17.90 -35.72 -36.02
C GLY A 691 18.68 -34.41 -36.19
N ALA A 692 20.00 -34.53 -35.99
CA ALA A 692 21.10 -33.64 -36.35
C ALA A 692 21.59 -32.58 -35.33
N VAL A 693 22.69 -32.99 -34.67
CA VAL A 693 23.74 -32.19 -34.05
C VAL A 693 24.69 -31.65 -35.13
N ARG A 694 25.24 -30.43 -34.94
CA ARG A 694 26.64 -30.12 -35.31
C ARG A 694 27.19 -28.92 -34.53
N LEU A 695 28.34 -29.15 -33.89
CA LEU A 695 29.27 -28.15 -33.34
C LEU A 695 29.84 -27.25 -34.45
N PHE A 696 30.16 -25.99 -34.12
CA PHE A 696 31.45 -25.38 -34.45
C PHE A 696 31.82 -24.24 -33.48
N ILE A 697 33.13 -24.12 -33.25
CA ILE A 697 33.90 -23.22 -32.39
C ILE A 697 34.12 -21.87 -33.09
N CYS A 698 34.10 -20.72 -32.36
CA CYS A 698 35.18 -19.72 -32.33
C CYS A 698 34.86 -18.47 -31.48
N GLN A 699 35.87 -18.03 -30.73
CA GLN A 699 36.03 -16.76 -30.02
C GLN A 699 36.46 -15.61 -30.95
N VAL A 700 36.52 -14.39 -30.37
CA VAL A 700 37.21 -13.15 -30.80
C VAL A 700 36.32 -12.27 -31.68
N ARG A 701 36.02 -10.99 -31.39
CA ARG A 701 36.66 -9.94 -30.57
C ARG A 701 35.60 -8.98 -30.04
#